data_AF-A0A9W8X259-F1
#
_entry.id   AF-A0A9W8X259-F1
#
_cell.length_a   1.000
_cell.length_b   1.000
_cell.length_c   1.000
_cell.angle_alpha   90.00
_cell.angle_beta   90.00
_cell.angle_gamma   90.00
#
_symmetry.space_group_name_H-M   'P 1'
#
loop_
_entity.id
_entity.type
_entity.pdbx_description
1 polymer ?
#
loop_
_entity_poly.entity_id
_entity_poly.type
_entity_poly.pdbx_seq_one_letter_code
_entity_poly.pdbx_strand_id
1 'polypeptide(L)'
;KPLPVRELAMLSVMDTLTDKPDWHKKVFVEEIVAKWRKEAMAIPNEEFRGLATNSKRQQWDDNGNVELSESFTGAPVTDDLLSATTFDCCIEELRSKAKFFERTGITPTLDTYATVAKSDSLVSEDLRTLLLNAFQTLQADQSESPYWHPQSNEMVQDLVHPSMYPLVYRQSRVFNEEVVGIEDAITKWAGKGNVIPGEEEWNGTELDKEHYLKGSLSAVPPEYWSVHYQWLPSNVCFKKDNTVRFTSYINNLHPTKYPSIYRTLERLIEASLPIWDQCLTLYSNYGKLEGAGRIETRFAHHNLSDENPDNWTPKSEECKDAEVDKEDLELRGLCSEDDDETVAQYKWEILRHPVLPEPQFEAIDYAPVPGKRLIDKFRDSGLQIIVKMASIELTPEKPSFHVGNWHVEGQVNERICATALYYLSSENVTSSRLFFRVQTDYELQAVDDRFDVGQEQYHWMESFYGTDLCAGGGPCLQNYGSVETREGRLLAFPNVFQHRVSPFELVDPTKPGHRRFIALWLVNPHKRIISTANVPPQQRSWWNESALGATDEGRTETFSKLPADIIDLLPIENIDAASAAGREEKLPLELKEMVRDYCSDTGLGLMSRKEAEKHCATLMQERSAHDKTTEDDWQKQSYSFCEH
;
A
#
# COMPACT_ATOMS: atom_id res chain seq x y z
N LYS A 1 -15.67 -11.04 3.42
CA LYS A 1 -16.79 -11.43 2.54
C LYS A 1 -16.57 -10.77 1.19
N PRO A 2 -16.70 -11.48 0.07
CA PRO A 2 -16.64 -10.85 -1.25
C PRO A 2 -17.76 -9.82 -1.42
N LEU A 3 -17.52 -8.82 -2.25
CA LEU A 3 -18.48 -7.83 -2.72
C LEU A 3 -19.19 -8.31 -3.99
N PRO A 4 -20.46 -7.98 -4.19
CA PRO A 4 -21.15 -8.26 -5.45
C PRO A 4 -20.47 -7.55 -6.62
N VAL A 5 -20.46 -8.16 -7.82
CA VAL A 5 -19.93 -7.55 -9.05
C VAL A 5 -20.63 -6.22 -9.34
N ARG A 6 -21.95 -6.18 -9.09
CA ARG A 6 -22.75 -4.95 -9.17
C ARG A 6 -22.23 -3.86 -8.23
N GLU A 7 -21.77 -4.21 -7.02
CA GLU A 7 -21.16 -3.25 -6.10
C GLU A 7 -19.81 -2.74 -6.63
N LEU A 8 -18.97 -3.61 -7.20
CA LEU A 8 -17.71 -3.20 -7.84
C LEU A 8 -17.96 -2.22 -9.01
N ALA A 9 -19.01 -2.47 -9.81
CA ALA A 9 -19.45 -1.58 -10.87
C ALA A 9 -19.87 -0.20 -10.32
N MET A 10 -20.67 -0.18 -9.24
CA MET A 10 -21.05 1.07 -8.56
C MET A 10 -19.82 1.85 -8.08
N LEU A 11 -18.87 1.19 -7.44
CA LEU A 11 -17.63 1.81 -6.96
C LEU A 11 -16.81 2.41 -8.12
N SER A 12 -16.67 1.67 -9.22
CA SER A 12 -15.96 2.11 -10.43
C SER A 12 -16.61 3.34 -11.07
N VAL A 13 -17.93 3.35 -11.21
CA VAL A 13 -18.69 4.49 -11.75
C VAL A 13 -18.55 5.70 -10.83
N MET A 14 -18.72 5.54 -9.51
CA MET A 14 -18.56 6.64 -8.56
C MET A 14 -17.13 7.20 -8.53
N ASP A 15 -16.09 6.36 -8.59
CA ASP A 15 -14.71 6.82 -8.66
C ASP A 15 -14.46 7.67 -9.92
N THR A 16 -14.96 7.21 -11.07
CA THR A 16 -14.85 7.90 -12.35
C THR A 16 -15.59 9.24 -12.36
N LEU A 17 -16.79 9.29 -11.80
CA LEU A 17 -17.58 10.52 -11.73
C LEU A 17 -16.94 11.55 -10.78
N THR A 18 -16.39 11.10 -9.64
CA THR A 18 -15.69 11.98 -8.69
C THR A 18 -14.36 12.53 -9.22
N ASP A 19 -13.85 11.97 -10.32
CA ASP A 19 -12.66 12.45 -11.01
C ASP A 19 -12.95 13.57 -12.02
N LYS A 20 -14.23 13.82 -12.34
CA LYS A 20 -14.64 14.91 -13.24
C LYS A 20 -14.52 16.28 -12.52
N PRO A 21 -14.09 17.35 -13.22
CA PRO A 21 -14.03 18.69 -12.63
C PRO A 21 -15.40 19.15 -12.10
N ASP A 22 -15.42 19.76 -10.91
CA ASP A 22 -16.64 20.24 -10.24
C ASP A 22 -17.74 19.18 -10.06
N TRP A 23 -17.39 17.89 -9.97
CA TRP A 23 -18.39 16.81 -9.81
C TRP A 23 -19.36 17.06 -8.64
N HIS A 24 -18.85 17.57 -7.51
CA HIS A 24 -19.60 17.86 -6.29
C HIS A 24 -20.74 18.88 -6.50
N LYS A 25 -20.61 19.77 -7.50
CA LYS A 25 -21.70 20.68 -7.91
C LYS A 25 -22.57 20.05 -8.99
N LYS A 26 -21.93 19.39 -9.96
CA LYS A 26 -22.57 18.82 -11.15
C LYS A 26 -23.52 17.66 -10.85
N VAL A 27 -23.31 16.93 -9.76
CA VAL A 27 -24.19 15.84 -9.31
C VAL A 27 -25.61 16.30 -8.94
N PHE A 28 -25.81 17.60 -8.72
CA PHE A 28 -27.12 18.21 -8.46
C PHE A 28 -27.77 18.79 -9.72
N VAL A 29 -27.11 18.70 -10.89
CA VAL A 29 -27.63 19.21 -12.16
C VAL A 29 -28.17 18.04 -12.99
N GLU A 30 -29.48 17.88 -13.05
CA GLU A 30 -30.15 16.75 -13.69
C GLU A 30 -29.76 16.54 -15.16
N GLU A 31 -29.54 17.61 -15.92
CA GLU A 31 -29.09 17.53 -17.32
C GLU A 31 -27.69 16.89 -17.45
N ILE A 32 -26.83 17.11 -16.45
CA ILE A 32 -25.48 16.52 -16.40
C ILE A 32 -25.59 15.08 -15.92
N VAL A 33 -26.40 14.81 -14.90
CA VAL A 33 -26.67 13.45 -14.41
C VAL A 33 -27.23 12.57 -15.52
N ALA A 34 -28.14 13.07 -16.34
CA ALA A 34 -28.68 12.35 -17.50
C ALA A 34 -27.59 11.98 -18.53
N LYS A 35 -26.60 12.86 -18.75
CA LYS A 35 -25.44 12.55 -19.61
C LYS A 35 -24.55 11.49 -18.97
N TRP A 36 -24.24 11.63 -17.68
CA TRP A 36 -23.47 10.63 -16.94
C TRP A 36 -24.16 9.26 -16.92
N ARG A 37 -25.48 9.23 -16.83
CA ARG A 37 -26.27 7.99 -16.94
C ARG A 37 -26.06 7.32 -18.28
N LYS A 38 -26.16 8.09 -19.37
CA LYS A 38 -25.91 7.58 -20.72
C LYS A 38 -24.47 7.08 -20.91
N GLU A 39 -23.49 7.80 -20.36
CA GLU A 39 -22.08 7.38 -20.37
C GLU A 39 -21.88 6.07 -19.60
N ALA A 40 -22.43 5.95 -18.39
CA ALA A 40 -22.25 4.78 -17.54
C ALA A 40 -22.99 3.54 -18.08
N MET A 41 -24.21 3.70 -18.60
CA MET A 41 -24.98 2.59 -19.21
C MET A 41 -24.45 2.17 -20.59
N ALA A 42 -23.51 2.92 -21.18
CA ALA A 42 -22.84 2.52 -22.41
C ALA A 42 -21.61 1.63 -22.16
N ILE A 43 -21.21 1.46 -20.89
CA ILE A 43 -20.09 0.58 -20.51
C ILE A 43 -20.56 -0.88 -20.66
N PRO A 44 -19.85 -1.73 -21.42
CA PRO A 44 -20.20 -3.15 -21.57
C PRO A 44 -20.19 -3.89 -20.23
N ASN A 45 -21.11 -4.84 -20.05
CA ASN A 45 -21.18 -5.65 -18.82
C ASN A 45 -19.92 -6.50 -18.62
N GLU A 46 -19.25 -6.90 -19.70
CA GLU A 46 -17.97 -7.61 -19.65
C GLU A 46 -16.88 -6.77 -18.97
N GLU A 47 -16.88 -5.45 -19.14
CA GLU A 47 -15.94 -4.57 -18.45
C GLU A 47 -16.22 -4.52 -16.95
N PHE A 48 -17.49 -4.47 -16.55
CA PHE A 48 -17.88 -4.53 -15.14
C PHE A 48 -17.57 -5.88 -14.50
N ARG A 49 -17.81 -6.99 -15.20
CA ARG A 49 -17.40 -8.33 -14.76
C ARG A 49 -15.88 -8.42 -14.62
N GLY A 50 -15.17 -7.85 -15.58
CA GLY A 50 -13.71 -7.77 -15.60
C GLY A 50 -13.13 -7.11 -14.35
N LEU A 51 -13.87 -6.22 -13.68
CA LEU A 51 -13.44 -5.64 -12.40
C LEU A 51 -13.19 -6.72 -11.35
N ALA A 52 -13.97 -7.81 -11.32
CA ALA A 52 -13.81 -8.91 -10.38
C ALA A 52 -12.75 -9.95 -10.82
N THR A 53 -12.63 -10.19 -12.13
CA THR A 53 -11.90 -11.34 -12.69
C THR A 53 -10.53 -11.00 -13.28
N ASN A 54 -10.33 -9.80 -13.80
CA ASN A 54 -9.16 -9.50 -14.63
C ASN A 54 -7.91 -9.24 -13.79
N SER A 55 -6.76 -9.72 -14.26
CA SER A 55 -5.47 -9.54 -13.55
C SER A 55 -5.49 -9.97 -12.07
N LYS A 56 -6.37 -10.92 -11.75
CA LYS A 56 -6.57 -11.41 -10.38
C LYS A 56 -5.41 -12.30 -9.94
N ARG A 57 -4.76 -12.99 -10.88
CA ARG A 57 -3.60 -13.84 -10.63
C ARG A 57 -2.33 -13.15 -11.13
N GLN A 58 -1.25 -13.33 -10.38
CA GLN A 58 0.09 -12.86 -10.71
C GLN A 58 1.05 -14.04 -10.76
N GLN A 59 1.90 -14.06 -11.78
CA GLN A 59 3.02 -14.98 -11.93
C GLN A 59 4.26 -14.20 -12.41
N TRP A 60 5.42 -14.86 -12.41
CA TRP A 60 6.66 -14.29 -12.91
C TRP A 60 7.21 -15.14 -14.04
N ASP A 61 7.63 -14.51 -15.13
CA ASP A 61 8.34 -15.18 -16.22
C ASP A 61 9.78 -15.57 -15.81
N ASP A 62 10.48 -16.29 -16.69
CA ASP A 62 11.89 -16.71 -16.47
C ASP A 62 12.85 -15.52 -16.25
N ASN A 63 12.47 -14.31 -16.66
CA ASN A 63 13.24 -13.08 -16.50
C ASN A 63 12.85 -12.30 -15.23
N GLY A 64 11.85 -12.76 -14.48
CA GLY A 64 11.31 -12.09 -13.29
C GLY A 64 10.34 -10.95 -13.59
N ASN A 65 9.82 -10.84 -14.82
CA ASN A 65 8.75 -9.90 -15.16
C ASN A 65 7.40 -10.42 -14.70
N VAL A 66 6.50 -9.50 -14.35
CA VAL A 66 5.15 -9.80 -13.90
C VAL A 66 4.26 -10.17 -15.07
N GLU A 67 3.63 -11.34 -14.99
CA GLU A 67 2.54 -11.75 -15.88
C GLU A 67 1.23 -11.80 -15.09
N LEU A 68 0.21 -11.14 -15.63
CA LEU A 68 -1.11 -11.08 -15.03
C LEU A 68 -2.08 -11.92 -15.86
N SER A 69 -2.89 -12.75 -15.19
CA SER A 69 -3.92 -13.55 -15.84
C SER A 69 -5.30 -13.33 -15.23
N GLU A 70 -6.31 -13.56 -16.04
CA GLU A 70 -7.71 -13.49 -15.63
C GLU A 70 -8.10 -14.76 -14.88
N SER A 71 -8.98 -14.63 -13.89
CA SER A 71 -9.64 -15.79 -13.31
C SER A 71 -10.84 -16.13 -14.19
N PHE A 72 -10.84 -17.32 -14.79
CA PHE A 72 -12.02 -17.83 -15.48
C PHE A 72 -13.12 -18.10 -14.45
N THR A 73 -14.37 -17.78 -14.80
CA THR A 73 -15.55 -18.25 -14.08
C THR A 73 -16.51 -18.81 -15.13
N GLY A 74 -16.94 -20.06 -14.97
CA GLY A 74 -17.94 -20.70 -15.83
C GLY A 74 -19.37 -20.19 -15.61
N ALA A 75 -19.55 -19.32 -14.61
CA ALA A 75 -20.84 -18.81 -14.20
C ALA A 75 -21.51 -17.93 -15.28
N PRO A 76 -22.83 -18.08 -15.50
CA PRO A 76 -23.58 -17.30 -16.48
C PRO A 76 -23.53 -15.80 -16.13
N VAL A 77 -23.34 -14.96 -17.16
CA VAL A 77 -23.29 -13.51 -17.00
C VAL A 77 -24.71 -12.95 -17.09
N THR A 78 -25.05 -12.02 -16.21
CA THR A 78 -26.28 -11.23 -16.33
C THR A 78 -26.04 -10.00 -17.20
N ASP A 79 -27.05 -9.63 -18.00
CA ASP A 79 -27.02 -8.41 -18.81
C ASP A 79 -27.34 -7.14 -18.01
N ASP A 80 -27.65 -7.26 -16.72
CA ASP A 80 -28.09 -6.15 -15.87
C ASP A 80 -27.09 -5.89 -14.73
N LEU A 81 -25.81 -5.61 -15.02
CA LEU A 81 -24.87 -5.24 -13.95
C LEU A 81 -25.03 -3.78 -13.52
N LEU A 82 -25.37 -2.86 -14.42
CA LEU A 82 -25.61 -1.46 -14.11
C LEU A 82 -27.03 -1.05 -14.55
N SER A 83 -28.02 -1.42 -13.74
CA SER A 83 -29.40 -1.03 -13.97
C SER A 83 -29.63 0.48 -13.77
N ALA A 84 -30.77 0.95 -14.28
CA ALA A 84 -31.24 2.32 -14.05
C ALA A 84 -31.30 2.66 -12.55
N THR A 85 -31.84 1.75 -11.74
CA THR A 85 -31.97 1.88 -10.29
C THR A 85 -30.61 1.88 -9.59
N THR A 86 -29.71 0.99 -10.02
CA THR A 86 -28.33 0.93 -9.49
C THR A 86 -27.58 2.25 -9.73
N PHE A 87 -27.72 2.84 -10.94
CA PHE A 87 -27.13 4.14 -11.22
C PHE A 87 -27.74 5.28 -10.37
N ASP A 88 -29.06 5.29 -10.19
CA ASP A 88 -29.73 6.30 -9.37
C ASP A 88 -29.25 6.23 -7.90
N CYS A 89 -29.01 5.01 -7.38
CA CYS A 89 -28.39 4.81 -6.07
C CYS A 89 -26.98 5.41 -5.99
N CYS A 90 -26.13 5.22 -7.03
CA CYS A 90 -24.82 5.88 -7.10
C CYS A 90 -24.93 7.41 -7.04
N ILE A 91 -25.92 8.01 -7.71
CA ILE A 91 -26.11 9.46 -7.71
C ILE A 91 -26.54 9.98 -6.34
N GLU A 92 -27.47 9.31 -5.66
CA GLU A 92 -27.86 9.67 -4.29
C GLU A 92 -26.67 9.60 -3.32
N GLU A 93 -25.84 8.58 -3.44
CA GLU A 93 -24.62 8.47 -2.64
C GLU A 93 -23.61 9.57 -2.97
N LEU A 94 -23.39 9.87 -4.25
CA LEU A 94 -22.51 10.97 -4.67
C LEU A 94 -23.02 12.33 -4.19
N ARG A 95 -24.34 12.56 -4.10
CA ARG A 95 -24.91 13.77 -3.50
C ARG A 95 -24.61 13.87 -2.02
N SER A 96 -24.58 12.75 -1.29
CA SER A 96 -24.14 12.71 0.11
C SER A 96 -22.63 13.00 0.23
N LYS A 97 -21.81 12.31 -0.57
CA LYS A 97 -20.36 12.51 -0.63
C LYS A 97 -19.98 13.94 -1.02
N ALA A 98 -20.74 14.58 -1.91
CA ALA A 98 -20.52 15.97 -2.31
C ALA A 98 -20.60 16.94 -1.12
N LYS A 99 -21.59 16.77 -0.24
CA LYS A 99 -21.73 17.59 0.98
C LYS A 99 -20.55 17.39 1.93
N PHE A 100 -20.06 16.15 2.04
CA PHE A 100 -18.88 15.85 2.84
C PHE A 100 -17.62 16.48 2.24
N PHE A 101 -17.42 16.32 0.93
CA PHE A 101 -16.33 16.90 0.17
C PHE A 101 -16.28 18.42 0.29
N GLU A 102 -17.42 19.12 0.17
CA GLU A 102 -17.46 20.59 0.33
C GLU A 102 -16.96 21.06 1.70
N ARG A 103 -17.16 20.25 2.74
CA ARG A 103 -16.71 20.55 4.11
C ARG A 103 -15.25 20.19 4.36
N THR A 104 -14.76 19.10 3.77
CA THR A 104 -13.47 18.50 4.17
C THR A 104 -12.41 18.50 3.07
N GLY A 105 -12.81 18.65 1.81
CA GLY A 105 -11.95 18.43 0.64
C GLY A 105 -11.63 16.95 0.37
N ILE A 106 -12.28 16.01 1.08
CA ILE A 106 -12.01 14.56 1.01
C ILE A 106 -13.13 13.85 0.28
N THR A 107 -12.76 12.94 -0.60
CA THR A 107 -13.67 12.03 -1.28
C THR A 107 -13.34 10.59 -0.88
N PRO A 108 -14.16 9.96 -0.01
CA PRO A 108 -14.15 8.50 0.17
C PRO A 108 -14.52 7.82 -1.16
N THR A 109 -13.65 6.93 -1.63
CA THR A 109 -13.81 6.14 -2.86
C THR A 109 -13.48 4.68 -2.58
N LEU A 110 -14.05 3.77 -3.35
CA LEU A 110 -13.95 2.33 -3.05
C LEU A 110 -14.31 2.05 -1.57
N ASP A 111 -15.38 2.64 -1.06
CA ASP A 111 -15.77 2.56 0.36
C ASP A 111 -16.78 1.43 0.58
N THR A 112 -16.29 0.29 1.07
CA THR A 112 -17.11 -0.79 1.66
C THR A 112 -16.51 -1.22 3.00
N TYR A 113 -15.85 -2.38 3.12
CA TYR A 113 -15.25 -2.84 4.38
C TYR A 113 -13.93 -2.14 4.72
N ALA A 114 -13.20 -1.73 3.69
CA ALA A 114 -12.05 -0.86 3.78
C ALA A 114 -12.30 0.34 2.85
N THR A 115 -11.64 1.46 3.08
CA THR A 115 -11.90 2.68 2.30
C THR A 115 -10.60 3.17 1.71
N VAL A 116 -10.64 3.57 0.44
CA VAL A 116 -9.62 4.43 -0.15
C VAL A 116 -10.15 5.87 -0.09
N ALA A 117 -9.30 6.83 0.22
CA ALA A 117 -9.73 8.23 0.27
C ALA A 117 -8.80 9.06 -0.61
N LYS A 118 -9.39 9.97 -1.41
CA LYS A 118 -8.64 10.88 -2.29
C LYS A 118 -9.00 12.34 -2.01
N SER A 119 -8.02 13.23 -2.14
CA SER A 119 -8.19 14.67 -2.06
C SER A 119 -7.27 15.39 -3.03
N ASP A 120 -7.83 16.33 -3.79
CA ASP A 120 -7.10 17.21 -4.69
C ASP A 120 -6.96 18.63 -4.09
N SER A 121 -7.25 18.80 -2.79
CA SER A 121 -7.30 20.13 -2.13
C SER A 121 -6.68 20.20 -0.74
N LEU A 122 -6.47 19.08 -0.05
CA LEU A 122 -5.84 19.07 1.28
C LEU A 122 -4.40 19.59 1.25
N VAL A 123 -3.68 19.37 0.16
CA VAL A 123 -2.34 19.94 -0.05
C VAL A 123 -2.48 21.24 -0.83
N SER A 124 -2.33 22.38 -0.14
CA SER A 124 -2.34 23.71 -0.77
C SER A 124 -1.23 23.87 -1.81
N GLU A 125 -1.43 24.72 -2.82
CA GLU A 125 -0.40 25.06 -3.83
C GLU A 125 0.90 25.61 -3.20
N ASP A 126 0.80 26.36 -2.10
CA ASP A 126 1.98 26.84 -1.35
C ASP A 126 2.81 25.68 -0.78
N LEU A 127 2.12 24.69 -0.17
CA LEU A 127 2.77 23.49 0.35
C LEU A 127 3.37 22.65 -0.80
N ARG A 128 2.63 22.48 -1.90
CA ARG A 128 3.13 21.81 -3.10
C ARG A 128 4.41 22.46 -3.64
N THR A 129 4.43 23.79 -3.73
CA THR A 129 5.62 24.55 -4.15
C THR A 129 6.81 24.31 -3.22
N LEU A 130 6.58 24.29 -1.91
CA LEU A 130 7.65 23.99 -0.95
C LEU A 130 8.17 22.55 -1.08
N LEU A 131 7.28 21.58 -1.37
CA LEU A 131 7.66 20.19 -1.60
C LEU A 131 8.45 20.02 -2.92
N LEU A 132 8.08 20.76 -3.97
CA LEU A 132 8.85 20.81 -5.23
C LEU A 132 10.26 21.37 -5.00
N ASN A 133 10.37 22.47 -4.24
CA ASN A 133 11.67 23.04 -3.89
C ASN A 133 12.51 22.06 -3.04
N ALA A 134 11.89 21.31 -2.14
CA ALA A 134 12.57 20.27 -1.37
C ALA A 134 13.10 19.16 -2.30
N PHE A 135 12.31 18.70 -3.27
CA PHE A 135 12.75 17.74 -4.29
C PHE A 135 13.94 18.27 -5.09
N GLN A 136 13.86 19.49 -5.61
CA GLN A 136 14.93 20.11 -6.39
C GLN A 136 16.21 20.27 -5.57
N THR A 137 16.09 20.65 -4.29
CA THR A 137 17.23 20.77 -3.38
C THR A 137 17.92 19.42 -3.19
N LEU A 138 17.16 18.35 -2.95
CA LEU A 138 17.71 17.01 -2.78
C LEU A 138 18.31 16.46 -4.08
N GLN A 139 17.64 16.65 -5.22
CA GLN A 139 18.17 16.23 -6.53
C GLN A 139 19.49 16.94 -6.87
N ALA A 140 19.58 18.25 -6.61
CA ALA A 140 20.80 19.01 -6.84
C ALA A 140 21.94 18.56 -5.91
N ASP A 141 21.66 18.31 -4.62
CA ASP A 141 22.69 17.84 -3.68
C ASP A 141 23.19 16.43 -4.01
N GLN A 142 22.33 15.59 -4.58
CA GLN A 142 22.64 14.21 -4.95
C GLN A 142 23.11 14.06 -6.41
N SER A 143 23.26 15.15 -7.18
CA SER A 143 23.48 15.07 -8.63
C SER A 143 24.80 14.40 -9.02
N GLU A 144 25.83 14.51 -8.18
CA GLU A 144 27.14 13.86 -8.42
C GLU A 144 27.10 12.35 -8.21
N SER A 145 26.13 11.87 -7.43
CA SER A 145 25.97 10.46 -7.12
C SER A 145 24.49 10.17 -6.85
N PRO A 146 23.65 10.13 -7.89
CA PRO A 146 22.23 9.83 -7.74
C PRO A 146 22.06 8.38 -7.27
N TYR A 147 21.11 8.14 -6.37
CA TYR A 147 20.76 6.79 -5.97
C TYR A 147 19.57 6.28 -6.80
N TRP A 148 19.83 5.25 -7.60
CA TRP A 148 18.83 4.56 -8.39
C TRP A 148 18.37 3.30 -7.67
N HIS A 149 17.04 3.12 -7.60
CA HIS A 149 16.44 1.97 -6.95
C HIS A 149 16.96 0.68 -7.60
N PRO A 150 17.35 -0.35 -6.82
CA PRO A 150 17.85 -1.60 -7.37
C PRO A 150 16.85 -2.21 -8.36
N GLN A 151 17.36 -2.78 -9.45
CA GLN A 151 16.55 -3.45 -10.49
C GLN A 151 15.53 -2.55 -11.22
N SER A 152 15.57 -1.22 -11.03
CA SER A 152 14.68 -0.27 -11.72
C SER A 152 15.15 0.14 -13.11
N ASN A 153 16.25 -0.43 -13.62
CA ASN A 153 16.92 0.02 -14.85
C ASN A 153 17.19 1.54 -14.85
N GLU A 154 17.60 2.11 -13.70
CA GLU A 154 17.86 3.55 -13.54
C GLU A 154 16.66 4.44 -13.92
N MET A 155 15.43 3.96 -13.68
CA MET A 155 14.21 4.74 -13.89
C MET A 155 13.63 5.29 -12.58
N VAL A 156 13.93 4.67 -11.43
CA VAL A 156 13.41 5.12 -10.14
C VAL A 156 14.54 5.74 -9.32
N GLN A 157 14.53 7.07 -9.20
CA GLN A 157 15.46 7.82 -8.37
C GLN A 157 14.89 7.98 -6.95
N ASP A 158 15.61 7.44 -5.97
CA ASP A 158 15.22 7.45 -4.56
C ASP A 158 15.97 8.57 -3.82
N LEU A 159 15.27 9.68 -3.51
CA LEU A 159 15.86 10.86 -2.85
C LEU A 159 15.90 10.70 -1.33
N VAL A 160 14.81 10.17 -0.77
CA VAL A 160 14.69 9.72 0.62
C VAL A 160 14.05 8.35 0.54
N HIS A 161 14.72 7.34 1.07
CA HIS A 161 14.24 5.96 0.99
C HIS A 161 14.58 5.21 2.27
N PRO A 162 13.60 4.55 2.90
CA PRO A 162 13.82 3.88 4.18
C PRO A 162 14.77 2.68 4.09
N SER A 163 14.94 2.08 2.91
CA SER A 163 15.87 0.96 2.69
C SER A 163 17.34 1.36 2.55
N MET A 164 17.68 2.65 2.44
CA MET A 164 19.08 3.04 2.24
C MET A 164 19.93 2.82 3.48
N TYR A 165 19.39 3.11 4.66
CA TYR A 165 20.07 2.90 5.94
C TYR A 165 19.12 2.20 6.92
N PRO A 166 18.73 0.95 6.63
CA PRO A 166 17.82 0.20 7.49
C PRO A 166 18.53 -0.17 8.79
N LEU A 167 17.78 -0.60 9.80
CA LEU A 167 18.35 -1.37 10.89
C LEU A 167 18.89 -2.69 10.31
N VAL A 168 20.11 -3.07 10.67
CA VAL A 168 20.73 -4.34 10.33
C VAL A 168 20.96 -5.12 11.62
N TYR A 169 20.23 -6.22 11.80
CA TYR A 169 20.38 -7.03 13.01
C TYR A 169 21.81 -7.55 13.14
N ARG A 170 22.32 -7.65 14.39
CA ARG A 170 23.70 -8.04 14.72
C ARG A 170 24.78 -7.02 14.30
N GLN A 171 24.41 -5.87 13.73
CA GLN A 171 25.37 -4.87 13.26
C GLN A 171 25.03 -3.45 13.73
N SER A 172 23.79 -3.00 13.55
CA SER A 172 23.36 -1.65 13.91
C SER A 172 23.43 -1.40 15.41
N ARG A 173 23.82 -0.18 15.79
CA ARG A 173 23.82 0.26 17.19
C ARG A 173 22.47 0.86 17.58
N VAL A 174 21.97 0.49 18.75
CA VAL A 174 20.65 0.87 19.26
C VAL A 174 20.71 1.23 20.74
N PHE A 175 19.80 2.11 21.16
CA PHE A 175 19.46 2.39 22.55
C PHE A 175 18.10 1.80 22.90
N ASN A 176 17.99 1.24 24.11
CA ASN A 176 16.71 0.72 24.62
C ASN A 176 15.66 1.84 24.78
N GLU A 177 16.11 3.06 25.09
CA GLU A 177 15.28 4.24 25.28
C GLU A 177 15.33 5.15 24.04
N GLU A 178 14.28 5.94 23.83
CA GLU A 178 14.17 6.92 22.74
C GLU A 178 14.96 8.20 23.05
N VAL A 179 16.28 8.14 22.92
CA VAL A 179 17.19 9.24 23.31
C VAL A 179 17.70 10.08 22.14
N VAL A 180 17.54 9.60 20.90
CA VAL A 180 18.07 10.26 19.70
C VAL A 180 17.05 11.28 19.18
N GLY A 181 17.39 12.57 19.28
CA GLY A 181 16.57 13.67 18.79
C GLY A 181 16.79 13.99 17.31
N ILE A 182 16.53 15.24 16.93
CA ILE A 182 16.82 15.77 15.58
C ILE A 182 18.13 16.55 15.59
N GLU A 183 18.20 17.60 16.42
CA GLU A 183 19.33 18.55 16.43
C GLU A 183 20.61 17.92 16.97
N ASP A 184 20.49 16.98 17.91
CA ASP A 184 21.61 16.29 18.55
C ASP A 184 21.90 14.90 17.94
N ALA A 185 21.13 14.48 16.93
CA ALA A 185 21.20 13.13 16.36
C ALA A 185 22.63 12.74 15.95
N ILE A 186 23.30 13.62 15.21
CA ILE A 186 24.64 13.35 14.69
C ILE A 186 25.69 13.64 15.76
N THR A 187 25.74 14.88 16.25
CA THR A 187 26.82 15.38 17.11
C THR A 187 26.93 14.64 18.44
N LYS A 188 25.81 14.18 19.00
CA LYS A 188 25.78 13.54 20.31
C LYS A 188 25.65 12.03 20.24
N TRP A 189 24.99 11.47 19.23
CA TRP A 189 24.58 10.05 19.24
C TRP A 189 25.20 9.18 18.16
N ALA A 190 25.62 9.72 17.01
CA ALA A 190 26.18 8.90 15.94
C ALA A 190 27.39 8.06 16.41
N GLY A 191 27.39 6.78 16.06
CA GLY A 191 28.40 5.80 16.47
C GLY A 191 28.26 5.27 17.91
N LYS A 192 27.22 5.66 18.66
CA LYS A 192 26.97 5.20 20.04
C LYS A 192 25.82 4.18 20.10
N GLY A 193 25.63 3.58 21.27
CA GLY A 193 24.62 2.54 21.53
C GLY A 193 25.23 1.14 21.55
N ASN A 194 24.42 0.13 21.81
CA ASN A 194 24.85 -1.28 21.81
C ASN A 194 24.47 -1.92 20.48
N VAL A 195 25.28 -2.87 20.01
CA VAL A 195 24.91 -3.66 18.82
C VAL A 195 23.62 -4.41 19.13
N ILE A 196 22.61 -4.25 18.29
CA ILE A 196 21.34 -4.95 18.45
C ILE A 196 21.59 -6.46 18.31
N PRO A 197 21.07 -7.30 19.23
CA PRO A 197 21.11 -8.74 19.03
C PRO A 197 20.32 -9.09 17.77
N GLY A 198 20.70 -10.17 17.09
CA GLY A 198 19.82 -10.77 16.10
C GLY A 198 18.84 -11.70 16.76
N GLU A 199 17.64 -11.77 16.24
CA GLU A 199 16.71 -12.86 16.55
C GLU A 199 17.13 -14.08 15.72
N GLU A 200 17.23 -15.26 16.34
CA GLU A 200 17.48 -16.51 15.61
C GLU A 200 16.18 -17.01 14.96
N GLU A 201 15.04 -16.82 15.62
CA GLU A 201 13.70 -17.15 15.14
C GLU A 201 12.66 -16.19 15.76
N TRP A 202 11.64 -15.80 14.97
CA TRP A 202 10.48 -15.07 15.47
C TRP A 202 9.37 -16.04 15.86
N ASN A 203 9.01 -16.05 17.15
CA ASN A 203 8.02 -17.00 17.71
C ASN A 203 6.57 -16.47 17.74
N GLY A 204 6.31 -15.35 17.06
CA GLY A 204 5.04 -14.62 17.12
C GLY A 204 4.75 -14.01 18.51
N THR A 205 3.92 -12.98 18.58
CA THR A 205 3.24 -12.64 19.86
C THR A 205 1.96 -13.48 19.98
N GLU A 206 1.45 -13.76 21.21
CA GLU A 206 0.16 -14.47 21.36
C GLU A 206 -0.98 -13.82 20.55
N LEU A 207 -0.96 -12.49 20.40
CA LEU A 207 -1.91 -11.74 19.56
C LEU A 207 -1.68 -11.90 18.04
N ASP A 208 -0.45 -12.15 17.61
CA ASP A 208 -0.14 -12.46 16.21
C ASP A 208 -0.47 -13.92 15.87
N LYS A 209 -0.77 -14.76 16.88
CA LYS A 209 -1.08 -16.19 16.68
C LYS A 209 -2.52 -16.46 16.25
N GLU A 210 -3.44 -15.51 16.44
CA GLU A 210 -4.87 -15.79 16.32
C GLU A 210 -5.47 -15.50 14.92
N HIS A 211 -4.81 -14.77 14.02
CA HIS A 211 -5.48 -14.21 12.83
C HIS A 211 -4.60 -13.95 11.59
N TYR A 212 -3.55 -14.74 11.33
CA TYR A 212 -2.65 -14.51 10.19
C TYR A 212 -3.36 -14.57 8.82
N LEU A 213 -4.23 -15.57 8.64
CA LEU A 213 -5.22 -15.61 7.58
C LEU A 213 -6.58 -15.62 8.25
N LYS A 214 -7.56 -14.92 7.68
CA LYS A 214 -8.90 -14.86 8.27
C LYS A 214 -9.48 -16.29 8.28
N GLY A 215 -9.70 -16.84 9.48
CA GLY A 215 -10.11 -18.23 9.71
C GLY A 215 -8.98 -19.22 10.04
N SER A 216 -7.70 -18.86 9.87
CA SER A 216 -6.58 -19.75 10.21
C SER A 216 -6.24 -19.69 11.70
N LEU A 217 -6.21 -20.85 12.35
CA LEU A 217 -5.68 -21.06 13.71
C LEU A 217 -4.14 -21.00 13.79
N SER A 218 -3.49 -20.64 12.68
CA SER A 218 -2.02 -20.62 12.60
C SER A 218 -1.46 -19.24 12.89
N ALA A 219 -0.31 -19.24 13.56
CA ALA A 219 0.47 -18.04 13.73
C ALA A 219 0.91 -17.45 12.39
N VAL A 220 1.20 -16.14 12.40
CA VAL A 220 1.92 -15.51 11.29
C VAL A 220 3.19 -16.33 11.02
N PRO A 221 3.42 -16.80 9.78
CA PRO A 221 4.57 -17.61 9.44
C PRO A 221 5.86 -16.82 9.69
N PRO A 222 6.92 -17.46 10.23
CA PRO A 222 8.19 -16.79 10.53
C PRO A 222 8.79 -16.03 9.35
N GLU A 223 8.54 -16.47 8.11
CA GLU A 223 9.01 -15.85 6.88
C GLU A 223 8.41 -14.46 6.57
N TYR A 224 7.35 -14.06 7.30
CA TYR A 224 6.81 -12.69 7.24
C TYR A 224 7.55 -11.70 8.13
N TRP A 225 8.46 -12.20 8.96
CA TRP A 225 9.35 -11.42 9.80
C TRP A 225 10.77 -11.48 9.24
N SER A 226 11.35 -10.31 8.98
CA SER A 226 12.77 -10.21 8.64
C SER A 226 13.63 -10.40 9.87
N VAL A 227 14.54 -11.38 9.81
CA VAL A 227 15.61 -11.56 10.81
C VAL A 227 16.87 -10.76 10.48
N HIS A 228 16.87 -10.03 9.36
CA HIS A 228 18.04 -9.31 8.83
C HIS A 228 17.88 -7.80 8.90
N TYR A 229 16.69 -7.28 8.58
CA TYR A 229 16.47 -5.85 8.42
C TYR A 229 15.16 -5.35 9.05
N GLN A 230 15.12 -4.06 9.35
CA GLN A 230 13.89 -3.33 9.66
C GLN A 230 13.98 -1.90 9.15
N TRP A 231 12.93 -1.37 8.55
CA TRP A 231 12.83 0.07 8.32
C TRP A 231 12.67 0.83 9.64
N LEU A 232 13.30 2.02 9.69
CA LEU A 232 13.28 2.89 10.86
C LEU A 232 12.28 4.02 10.67
N PRO A 233 11.11 3.99 11.33
CA PRO A 233 10.21 5.13 11.35
C PRO A 233 10.81 6.29 12.12
N SER A 234 10.27 7.48 11.87
CA SER A 234 10.53 8.70 12.65
C SER A 234 9.39 8.95 13.62
N ASN A 235 9.73 9.35 14.84
CA ASN A 235 8.75 9.69 15.86
C ASN A 235 8.19 11.09 15.61
N VAL A 236 6.87 11.23 15.77
CA VAL A 236 6.12 12.47 15.55
C VAL A 236 5.23 12.73 16.75
N CYS A 237 5.27 13.94 17.32
CA CYS A 237 4.39 14.34 18.41
C CYS A 237 3.34 15.36 17.95
N PHE A 238 2.22 15.39 18.67
CA PHE A 238 1.19 16.41 18.49
C PHE A 238 1.45 17.60 19.40
N LYS A 239 1.40 18.81 18.83
CA LYS A 239 1.46 20.05 19.60
C LYS A 239 0.09 20.46 20.14
N LYS A 240 0.08 21.47 21.01
CA LYS A 240 -1.14 22.02 21.63
C LYS A 240 -2.09 22.67 20.61
N ASP A 241 -1.56 23.17 19.51
CA ASP A 241 -2.29 23.77 18.38
C ASP A 241 -2.71 22.73 17.32
N ASN A 242 -2.60 21.44 17.62
CA ASN A 242 -2.91 20.32 16.73
C ASN A 242 -1.99 20.15 15.52
N THR A 243 -0.92 20.95 15.41
CA THR A 243 0.14 20.71 14.42
C THR A 243 1.01 19.55 14.87
N VAL A 244 1.86 19.03 13.98
CA VAL A 244 2.81 17.97 14.33
C VAL A 244 4.23 18.48 14.43
N ARG A 245 5.12 17.67 15.01
CA ARG A 245 6.57 17.89 15.00
C ARG A 245 7.27 16.54 14.97
N PHE A 246 8.31 16.40 14.15
CA PHE A 246 9.24 15.30 14.34
C PHE A 246 9.97 15.45 15.68
N THR A 247 10.18 14.34 16.39
CA THR A 247 10.99 14.29 17.62
C THR A 247 12.28 13.51 17.42
N SER A 248 12.37 12.69 16.37
CA SER A 248 13.59 12.03 15.92
C SER A 248 13.85 12.30 14.44
N TYR A 249 15.07 12.06 13.96
CA TYR A 249 15.46 12.32 12.57
C TYR A 249 14.74 11.39 11.57
N ILE A 250 14.63 11.81 10.32
CA ILE A 250 14.11 11.01 9.20
C ILE A 250 15.24 10.20 8.59
N ASN A 251 15.03 8.89 8.48
CA ASN A 251 16.03 8.00 7.90
C ASN A 251 16.41 8.47 6.48
N ASN A 252 17.71 8.46 6.17
CA ASN A 252 18.27 8.96 4.92
C ASN A 252 18.02 10.47 4.63
N LEU A 253 17.64 11.29 5.62
CA LEU A 253 17.50 12.74 5.45
C LEU A 253 18.24 13.51 6.55
N HIS A 254 19.31 14.20 6.18
CA HIS A 254 20.22 14.86 7.12
C HIS A 254 19.50 15.93 7.97
N PRO A 255 19.43 15.79 9.32
CA PRO A 255 18.55 16.60 10.17
C PRO A 255 18.92 18.08 10.26
N THR A 256 20.21 18.43 10.27
CA THR A 256 20.66 19.82 10.40
C THR A 256 20.97 20.51 9.07
N LYS A 257 21.18 19.75 7.98
CA LYS A 257 21.37 20.28 6.61
C LYS A 257 20.04 20.64 5.97
N TYR A 258 18.96 19.91 6.29
CA TYR A 258 17.64 20.08 5.66
C TYR A 258 16.50 20.45 6.64
N PRO A 259 16.68 21.41 7.58
CA PRO A 259 15.65 21.72 8.57
C PRO A 259 14.35 22.23 7.93
N SER A 260 14.42 22.92 6.78
CA SER A 260 13.25 23.37 6.03
C SER A 260 12.45 22.21 5.45
N ILE A 261 13.11 21.16 4.95
CA ILE A 261 12.44 19.97 4.40
C ILE A 261 11.67 19.24 5.49
N TYR A 262 12.23 19.11 6.70
CA TYR A 262 11.51 18.56 7.86
C TYR A 262 10.23 19.35 8.15
N ARG A 263 10.30 20.69 8.16
CA ARG A 263 9.12 21.55 8.38
C ARG A 263 8.06 21.37 7.28
N THR A 264 8.48 21.21 6.04
CA THR A 264 7.56 20.96 4.92
C THR A 264 6.90 19.59 5.03
N LEU A 265 7.64 18.55 5.44
CA LEU A 265 7.10 17.21 5.65
C LEU A 265 6.14 17.14 6.84
N GLU A 266 6.38 17.90 7.93
CA GLU A 266 5.41 18.05 9.04
C GLU A 266 4.06 18.59 8.52
N ARG A 267 4.09 19.60 7.65
CA ARG A 267 2.87 20.15 7.03
C ARG A 267 2.17 19.15 6.11
N LEU A 268 2.92 18.30 5.42
CA LEU A 268 2.34 17.23 4.61
C LEU A 268 1.68 16.17 5.50
N ILE A 269 2.31 15.79 6.62
CA ILE A 269 1.70 14.89 7.61
C ILE A 269 0.41 15.50 8.16
N GLU A 270 0.40 16.79 8.49
CA GLU A 270 -0.81 17.50 8.93
C GLU A 270 -1.94 17.42 7.90
N ALA A 271 -1.63 17.60 6.61
CA ALA A 271 -2.59 17.42 5.53
C ALA A 271 -3.06 15.96 5.37
N SER A 272 -2.23 14.98 5.75
CA SER A 272 -2.55 13.56 5.68
C SER A 272 -3.37 13.03 6.86
N LEU A 273 -3.38 13.71 8.01
CA LEU A 273 -4.12 13.25 9.19
C LEU A 273 -5.62 13.02 8.92
N PRO A 274 -6.37 13.98 8.33
CA PRO A 274 -7.80 13.82 8.11
C PRO A 274 -8.14 12.71 7.10
N ILE A 275 -7.26 12.48 6.12
CA ILE A 275 -7.49 11.44 5.11
C ILE A 275 -7.14 10.05 5.63
N TRP A 276 -6.18 9.92 6.56
CA TRP A 276 -5.98 8.70 7.33
C TRP A 276 -7.15 8.41 8.28
N ASP A 277 -7.66 9.43 8.97
CA ASP A 277 -8.86 9.31 9.80
C ASP A 277 -10.07 8.80 8.99
N GLN A 278 -10.11 9.07 7.68
CA GLN A 278 -11.17 8.61 6.79
C GLN A 278 -11.02 7.13 6.39
N CYS A 279 -9.80 6.65 6.18
CA CYS A 279 -9.56 5.33 5.59
C CYS A 279 -9.30 4.21 6.62
N LEU A 280 -8.94 4.58 7.86
CA LEU A 280 -8.66 3.62 8.92
C LEU A 280 -9.95 3.13 9.58
N THR A 281 -10.14 1.81 9.55
CA THR A 281 -11.13 1.10 10.37
C THR A 281 -10.41 0.44 11.55
N LEU A 282 -10.99 0.56 12.73
CA LEU A 282 -10.44 0.03 13.97
C LEU A 282 -11.33 -1.08 14.51
N TYR A 283 -10.69 -2.18 14.87
CA TYR A 283 -11.37 -3.27 15.58
C TYR A 283 -11.60 -2.84 17.03
N SER A 284 -12.87 -2.60 17.39
CA SER A 284 -13.21 -2.05 18.71
C SER A 284 -13.54 -3.14 19.72
N ASN A 285 -14.09 -4.27 19.27
CA ASN A 285 -14.49 -5.47 20.02
C ASN A 285 -14.77 -6.63 19.05
N TYR A 286 -14.95 -7.85 19.57
CA TYR A 286 -15.32 -9.04 18.77
C TYR A 286 -16.52 -8.74 17.86
N GLY A 287 -16.31 -8.82 16.56
CA GLY A 287 -17.31 -8.56 15.52
C GLY A 287 -17.68 -7.10 15.25
N LYS A 288 -17.04 -6.11 15.89
CA LYS A 288 -17.38 -4.69 15.73
C LYS A 288 -16.24 -3.85 15.15
N LEU A 289 -16.42 -3.46 13.89
CA LEU A 289 -15.59 -2.47 13.20
C LEU A 289 -16.10 -1.06 13.49
N GLU A 290 -15.19 -0.16 13.83
CA GLU A 290 -15.45 1.28 13.94
C GLU A 290 -14.61 2.01 12.89
N GLY A 291 -15.23 2.79 12.02
CA GLY A 291 -14.52 3.58 11.01
C GLY A 291 -15.39 4.73 10.50
N ALA A 292 -14.79 5.62 9.72
CA ALA A 292 -15.50 6.71 9.08
C ALA A 292 -16.14 6.23 7.76
N GLY A 293 -17.37 6.69 7.48
CA GLY A 293 -18.07 6.34 6.24
C GLY A 293 -18.61 4.92 6.23
N ARG A 294 -18.67 4.31 5.04
CA ARG A 294 -19.29 2.99 4.85
C ARG A 294 -18.33 1.91 5.35
N ILE A 295 -18.89 0.93 6.08
CA ILE A 295 -18.16 -0.25 6.61
C ILE A 295 -18.85 -1.58 6.26
N GLU A 296 -19.95 -1.53 5.50
CA GLU A 296 -20.80 -2.65 5.11
C GLU A 296 -21.18 -2.56 3.62
N THR A 297 -21.68 -3.67 3.06
CA THR A 297 -22.15 -3.73 1.67
C THR A 297 -23.43 -2.91 1.45
N ARG A 298 -23.65 -2.44 0.22
CA ARG A 298 -24.89 -1.76 -0.22
C ARG A 298 -26.07 -2.69 -0.46
N PHE A 299 -25.87 -4.00 -0.33
CA PHE A 299 -26.87 -5.02 -0.65
C PHE A 299 -27.49 -5.60 0.61
N ALA A 300 -28.80 -5.77 0.58
CA ALA A 300 -29.54 -6.37 1.69
C ALA A 300 -29.20 -7.85 1.85
N HIS A 301 -29.73 -8.46 2.90
CA HIS A 301 -29.66 -9.91 3.06
C HIS A 301 -30.56 -10.59 2.03
N HIS A 302 -29.99 -11.54 1.28
CA HIS A 302 -30.66 -12.33 0.25
C HIS A 302 -30.36 -13.83 0.47
N ASN A 303 -31.29 -14.69 0.05
CA ASN A 303 -31.04 -16.13 0.00
C ASN A 303 -30.10 -16.43 -1.17
N LEU A 304 -28.93 -16.98 -0.86
CA LEU A 304 -27.84 -17.18 -1.83
C LEU A 304 -27.93 -18.54 -2.57
N SER A 305 -28.81 -19.45 -2.13
CA SER A 305 -28.94 -20.79 -2.72
C SER A 305 -29.52 -20.76 -4.13
N ASP A 306 -29.00 -21.66 -4.98
CA ASP A 306 -29.54 -21.94 -6.30
C ASP A 306 -31.00 -22.46 -6.28
N GLU A 307 -31.46 -23.04 -5.17
CA GLU A 307 -32.86 -23.51 -5.02
C GLU A 307 -33.85 -22.36 -4.92
N ASN A 308 -33.39 -21.14 -4.64
CA ASN A 308 -34.27 -19.99 -4.61
C ASN A 308 -34.71 -19.65 -6.06
N PRO A 309 -35.98 -19.85 -6.44
CA PRO A 309 -36.41 -19.60 -7.82
C PRO A 309 -36.30 -18.12 -8.20
N ASP A 310 -36.30 -17.19 -7.23
CA ASP A 310 -36.19 -15.75 -7.48
C ASP A 310 -34.78 -15.30 -7.88
N ASN A 311 -33.78 -16.16 -7.69
CA ASN A 311 -32.41 -15.92 -8.13
C ASN A 311 -32.23 -16.13 -9.64
N TRP A 312 -33.21 -16.69 -10.35
CA TRP A 312 -33.07 -17.16 -11.72
C TRP A 312 -34.21 -16.72 -12.63
N THR A 313 -33.87 -16.47 -13.90
CA THR A 313 -34.80 -16.21 -14.99
C THR A 313 -34.32 -16.89 -16.28
N PRO A 314 -35.20 -17.43 -17.13
CA PRO A 314 -36.64 -17.64 -16.91
C PRO A 314 -36.91 -18.68 -15.80
N LYS A 315 -38.17 -18.81 -15.35
CA LYS A 315 -38.56 -19.81 -14.34
C LYS A 315 -38.56 -21.22 -14.95
N SER A 316 -38.43 -22.26 -14.11
CA SER A 316 -38.27 -23.64 -14.59
C SER A 316 -39.44 -24.13 -15.44
N GLU A 317 -40.66 -23.68 -15.14
CA GLU A 317 -41.85 -24.03 -15.91
C GLU A 317 -41.83 -23.48 -17.34
N GLU A 318 -41.12 -22.37 -17.58
CA GLU A 318 -41.02 -21.73 -18.89
C GLU A 318 -40.02 -22.46 -19.82
N CYS A 319 -39.11 -23.26 -19.26
CA CYS A 319 -38.06 -23.96 -20.00
C CYS A 319 -38.41 -25.38 -20.43
N LYS A 320 -39.55 -25.93 -19.99
CA LYS A 320 -39.93 -27.34 -20.24
C LYS A 320 -39.90 -27.71 -21.72
N ASP A 321 -40.49 -26.83 -22.54
CA ASP A 321 -40.63 -27.03 -23.98
C ASP A 321 -39.48 -26.38 -24.79
N ALA A 322 -38.47 -25.82 -24.13
CA ALA A 322 -37.34 -25.20 -24.82
C ALA A 322 -36.47 -26.25 -25.53
N GLU A 323 -35.97 -25.89 -26.71
CA GLU A 323 -34.97 -26.68 -27.42
C GLU A 323 -33.57 -26.35 -26.89
N VAL A 324 -32.82 -27.38 -26.51
CA VAL A 324 -31.45 -27.28 -25.98
C VAL A 324 -30.61 -28.33 -26.69
N ASP A 325 -29.32 -28.05 -26.88
CA ASP A 325 -28.41 -29.00 -27.53
C ASP A 325 -28.34 -30.31 -26.72
N LYS A 326 -28.35 -31.44 -27.43
CA LYS A 326 -28.23 -32.76 -26.82
C LYS A 326 -26.85 -32.94 -26.19
N GLU A 327 -25.80 -32.36 -26.79
CA GLU A 327 -24.44 -32.41 -26.24
C GLU A 327 -24.37 -31.68 -24.89
N ASP A 328 -25.04 -30.52 -24.74
CA ASP A 328 -25.08 -29.78 -23.47
C ASP A 328 -25.84 -30.55 -22.37
N LEU A 329 -26.93 -31.23 -22.75
CA LEU A 329 -27.67 -32.10 -21.84
C LEU A 329 -26.84 -33.31 -21.40
N GLU A 330 -26.10 -33.94 -22.33
CA GLU A 330 -25.20 -35.07 -22.02
C GLU A 330 -24.03 -34.62 -21.11
N LEU A 331 -23.48 -33.42 -21.32
CA LEU A 331 -22.45 -32.83 -20.45
C LEU A 331 -22.93 -32.57 -19.01
N ARG A 332 -24.21 -32.29 -18.83
CA ARG A 332 -24.87 -32.18 -17.51
C ARG A 332 -25.19 -33.53 -16.86
N GLY A 333 -24.89 -34.64 -17.55
CA GLY A 333 -25.10 -35.99 -17.03
C GLY A 333 -26.46 -36.60 -17.38
N LEU A 334 -27.21 -36.01 -18.32
CA LEU A 334 -28.48 -36.59 -18.78
C LEU A 334 -28.24 -38.01 -19.33
N CYS A 335 -29.01 -38.96 -18.81
CA CYS A 335 -29.01 -40.36 -19.20
C CYS A 335 -30.35 -40.74 -19.86
N SER A 336 -30.34 -41.82 -20.65
CA SER A 336 -31.55 -42.28 -21.37
C SER A 336 -32.69 -42.77 -20.48
N GLU A 337 -32.45 -42.90 -19.18
CA GLU A 337 -33.41 -43.39 -18.17
C GLU A 337 -34.05 -42.24 -17.36
N ASP A 338 -33.61 -41.00 -17.56
CA ASP A 338 -34.12 -39.83 -16.84
C ASP A 338 -35.55 -39.48 -17.28
N ASP A 339 -36.36 -39.03 -16.33
CA ASP A 339 -37.75 -38.64 -16.58
C ASP A 339 -37.88 -37.22 -17.17
N ASP A 340 -39.08 -36.90 -17.66
CA ASP A 340 -39.36 -35.60 -18.28
C ASP A 340 -39.12 -34.41 -17.32
N GLU A 341 -39.24 -34.64 -16.00
CA GLU A 341 -39.00 -33.63 -14.97
C GLU A 341 -37.50 -33.33 -14.81
N THR A 342 -36.67 -34.38 -14.79
CA THR A 342 -35.21 -34.29 -14.77
C THR A 342 -34.68 -33.62 -16.04
N VAL A 343 -35.23 -34.00 -17.22
CA VAL A 343 -34.89 -33.33 -18.49
C VAL A 343 -35.26 -31.85 -18.44
N ALA A 344 -36.44 -31.50 -17.93
CA ALA A 344 -36.86 -30.09 -17.80
C ALA A 344 -35.96 -29.31 -16.84
N GLN A 345 -35.52 -29.93 -15.74
CA GLN A 345 -34.57 -29.33 -14.80
C GLN A 345 -33.24 -29.01 -15.47
N TYR A 346 -32.64 -29.97 -16.19
CA TYR A 346 -31.38 -29.71 -16.91
C TYR A 346 -31.53 -28.63 -17.98
N LYS A 347 -32.64 -28.62 -18.74
CA LYS A 347 -32.93 -27.54 -19.68
C LYS A 347 -32.99 -26.18 -18.97
N TRP A 348 -33.69 -26.10 -17.85
CA TRP A 348 -33.77 -24.87 -17.07
C TRP A 348 -32.39 -24.43 -16.59
N GLU A 349 -31.58 -25.33 -16.06
CA GLU A 349 -30.22 -25.00 -15.60
C GLU A 349 -29.28 -24.57 -16.74
N ILE A 350 -29.50 -25.05 -17.97
CA ILE A 350 -28.72 -24.61 -19.16
C ILE A 350 -29.15 -23.20 -19.58
N LEU A 351 -30.45 -22.91 -19.52
CA LEU A 351 -31.04 -21.68 -20.05
C LEU A 351 -31.18 -20.56 -19.01
N ARG A 352 -31.06 -20.85 -17.72
CA ARG A 352 -31.25 -19.86 -16.64
C ARG A 352 -30.09 -18.88 -16.59
N HIS A 353 -30.44 -17.63 -16.33
CA HIS A 353 -29.54 -16.52 -16.06
C HIS A 353 -29.80 -15.95 -14.66
N PRO A 354 -28.77 -15.43 -13.98
CA PRO A 354 -28.90 -14.93 -12.63
C PRO A 354 -29.61 -13.58 -12.60
N VAL A 355 -30.59 -13.46 -11.70
CA VAL A 355 -31.24 -12.21 -11.33
C VAL A 355 -30.48 -11.63 -10.15
N LEU A 356 -29.89 -10.44 -10.32
CA LEU A 356 -29.16 -9.78 -9.24
C LEU A 356 -30.07 -8.80 -8.50
N PRO A 357 -29.98 -8.73 -7.16
CA PRO A 357 -30.74 -7.78 -6.37
C PRO A 357 -30.36 -6.34 -6.70
N GLU A 358 -31.32 -5.42 -6.51
CA GLU A 358 -31.07 -3.98 -6.59
C GLU A 358 -30.51 -3.42 -5.27
N PRO A 359 -29.56 -2.48 -5.31
CA PRO A 359 -29.07 -1.83 -4.10
C PRO A 359 -30.13 -0.88 -3.54
N GLN A 360 -30.06 -0.63 -2.24
CA GLN A 360 -30.88 0.40 -1.58
C GLN A 360 -29.99 1.51 -1.08
N PHE A 361 -30.36 2.76 -1.38
CA PHE A 361 -29.63 3.90 -0.87
C PHE A 361 -29.91 4.09 0.63
N GLU A 362 -28.84 4.07 1.41
CA GLU A 362 -28.85 4.46 2.82
C GLU A 362 -27.89 5.64 3.04
N ALA A 363 -28.44 6.73 3.57
CA ALA A 363 -27.65 7.90 3.93
C ALA A 363 -26.83 7.62 5.20
N ILE A 364 -25.52 7.80 5.10
CA ILE A 364 -24.58 7.64 6.20
C ILE A 364 -23.80 8.93 6.46
N ASP A 365 -23.26 9.07 7.67
CA ASP A 365 -22.29 10.14 7.98
C ASP A 365 -20.87 9.66 7.63
N TYR A 366 -20.21 10.39 6.73
CA TYR A 366 -18.84 10.12 6.33
C TYR A 366 -17.82 10.65 7.33
N ALA A 367 -18.21 11.54 8.24
CA ALA A 367 -17.29 12.11 9.20
C ALA A 367 -16.79 11.06 10.20
N PRO A 368 -15.49 11.07 10.57
CA PRO A 368 -15.00 10.30 11.69
C PRO A 368 -15.76 10.66 12.98
N VAL A 369 -16.13 9.63 13.75
CA VAL A 369 -16.81 9.81 15.03
C VAL A 369 -15.91 10.62 15.99
N PRO A 370 -16.46 11.59 16.76
CA PRO A 370 -15.68 12.36 17.72
C PRO A 370 -14.89 11.48 18.71
N GLY A 371 -13.63 11.84 18.97
CA GLY A 371 -12.75 11.07 19.85
C GLY A 371 -12.12 9.84 19.21
N LYS A 372 -12.42 9.56 17.92
CA LYS A 372 -11.83 8.43 17.20
C LYS A 372 -10.70 8.79 16.25
N ARG A 373 -10.46 10.09 16.01
CA ARG A 373 -9.35 10.57 15.16
C ARG A 373 -8.00 10.22 15.77
N LEU A 374 -6.99 10.08 14.92
CA LEU A 374 -5.61 9.80 15.31
C LEU A 374 -5.11 10.80 16.37
N ILE A 375 -5.39 12.09 16.17
CA ILE A 375 -5.00 13.13 17.11
C ILE A 375 -5.73 13.05 18.46
N ASP A 376 -6.96 12.55 18.48
CA ASP A 376 -7.73 12.41 19.72
C ASP A 376 -7.22 11.21 20.53
N LYS A 377 -6.87 10.11 19.85
CA LYS A 377 -6.43 8.86 20.49
C LYS A 377 -4.95 8.84 20.89
N PHE A 378 -4.09 9.43 20.06
CA PHE A 378 -2.63 9.27 20.17
C PHE A 378 -1.91 10.58 20.45
N ARG A 379 -2.60 11.57 21.03
CA ARG A 379 -2.00 12.87 21.39
C ARG A 379 -0.74 12.72 22.24
N ASP A 380 -0.84 11.90 23.28
CA ASP A 380 0.21 11.75 24.28
C ASP A 380 1.32 10.79 23.82
N SER A 381 0.96 9.74 23.08
CA SER A 381 1.90 8.75 22.56
C SER A 381 2.56 9.18 21.25
N GLY A 382 2.04 10.16 20.52
CA GLY A 382 2.50 10.50 19.18
C GLY A 382 2.29 9.38 18.16
N LEU A 383 2.89 9.55 16.98
CA LEU A 383 2.86 8.61 15.85
C LEU A 383 4.29 8.21 15.44
N GLN A 384 4.39 7.11 14.70
CA GLN A 384 5.61 6.67 14.01
C GLN A 384 5.34 6.66 12.50
N ILE A 385 6.15 7.41 11.75
CA ILE A 385 5.94 7.61 10.30
C ILE A 385 7.23 7.32 9.54
N ILE A 386 7.11 6.52 8.49
CA ILE A 386 8.19 6.26 7.52
C ILE A 386 7.95 7.18 6.31
N VAL A 387 9.02 7.79 5.80
CA VAL A 387 8.96 8.74 4.68
C VAL A 387 9.76 8.20 3.49
N LYS A 388 9.17 8.27 2.29
CA LYS A 388 9.87 8.10 1.02
C LYS A 388 9.58 9.26 0.09
N MET A 389 10.61 9.71 -0.62
CA MET A 389 10.54 10.70 -1.68
C MET A 389 11.24 10.11 -2.90
N ALA A 390 10.49 9.88 -3.99
CA ALA A 390 11.02 9.24 -5.18
C ALA A 390 10.54 9.94 -6.46
N SER A 391 11.36 9.82 -7.50
CA SER A 391 11.04 10.24 -8.87
C SER A 391 11.14 9.04 -9.79
N ILE A 392 10.13 8.82 -10.63
CA ILE A 392 10.25 7.94 -11.79
C ILE A 392 10.58 8.82 -12.99
N GLU A 393 11.71 8.57 -13.62
CA GLU A 393 12.25 9.34 -14.74
C GLU A 393 12.24 8.45 -16.00
N LEU A 394 11.56 8.89 -17.05
CA LEU A 394 11.50 8.24 -18.35
C LEU A 394 12.27 9.06 -19.38
N THR A 395 12.99 8.38 -20.28
CA THR A 395 13.75 9.00 -21.36
C THR A 395 13.32 8.42 -22.70
N PRO A 396 13.64 9.06 -23.84
CA PRO A 396 13.38 8.49 -25.16
C PRO A 396 13.94 7.06 -25.35
N GLU A 397 15.04 6.72 -24.66
CA GLU A 397 15.67 5.40 -24.68
C GLU A 397 14.97 4.39 -23.75
N LYS A 398 14.30 4.87 -22.69
CA LYS A 398 13.53 4.10 -21.71
C LYS A 398 12.12 4.71 -21.59
N PRO A 399 11.27 4.59 -22.62
CA PRO A 399 10.07 5.42 -22.75
C PRO A 399 8.86 4.90 -21.96
N SER A 400 8.96 3.72 -21.35
CA SER A 400 7.85 3.06 -20.66
C SER A 400 8.26 2.50 -19.30
N PHE A 401 7.36 2.63 -18.34
CA PHE A 401 7.41 2.00 -17.04
C PHE A 401 6.45 0.81 -17.02
N HIS A 402 6.98 -0.38 -16.72
CA HIS A 402 6.21 -1.62 -16.73
C HIS A 402 5.22 -1.70 -15.56
N VAL A 403 4.34 -2.71 -15.60
CA VAL A 403 3.38 -2.96 -14.53
C VAL A 403 4.10 -3.28 -13.22
N GLY A 404 3.63 -2.70 -12.11
CA GLY A 404 4.15 -3.02 -10.78
C GLY A 404 3.59 -4.35 -10.23
N ASN A 405 4.31 -4.94 -9.28
CA ASN A 405 3.84 -6.11 -8.53
C ASN A 405 2.62 -5.74 -7.66
N TRP A 406 1.69 -6.69 -7.51
CA TRP A 406 0.81 -6.71 -6.36
C TRP A 406 1.61 -6.92 -5.08
N HIS A 407 1.48 -6.00 -4.13
CA HIS A 407 2.19 -6.06 -2.85
C HIS A 407 1.42 -5.31 -1.75
N VAL A 408 1.82 -5.58 -0.50
CA VAL A 408 1.44 -4.82 0.71
C VAL A 408 2.68 -4.05 1.17
N GLU A 409 2.51 -2.92 1.86
CA GLU A 409 3.65 -2.10 2.27
C GLU A 409 4.36 -2.67 3.49
N GLY A 410 5.66 -2.90 3.35
CA GLY A 410 6.54 -3.39 4.41
C GLY A 410 6.29 -4.85 4.81
N GLN A 411 7.01 -5.29 5.83
CA GLN A 411 6.87 -6.60 6.47
C GLN A 411 6.30 -6.43 7.88
N VAL A 412 6.15 -7.55 8.61
CA VAL A 412 5.57 -7.53 9.96
C VAL A 412 6.43 -6.71 10.94
N ASN A 413 7.73 -6.58 10.68
CA ASN A 413 8.63 -5.77 11.50
C ASN A 413 8.26 -4.28 11.47
N GLU A 414 7.78 -3.76 10.34
CA GLU A 414 7.43 -2.35 10.19
C GLU A 414 6.04 -1.99 10.69
N ARG A 415 5.14 -2.98 10.87
CA ARG A 415 3.77 -2.79 11.40
C ARG A 415 3.01 -1.64 10.70
N ILE A 416 3.20 -1.46 9.40
CA ILE A 416 2.52 -0.41 8.63
C ILE A 416 1.02 -0.71 8.60
N CYS A 417 0.19 0.28 8.96
CA CYS A 417 -1.26 0.14 9.01
C CYS A 417 -2.00 0.99 7.96
N ALA A 418 -1.36 2.05 7.45
CA ALA A 418 -1.91 2.86 6.38
C ALA A 418 -0.81 3.58 5.59
N THR A 419 -1.16 3.92 4.35
CA THR A 419 -0.31 4.64 3.40
C THR A 419 -1.00 5.95 3.03
N ALA A 420 -0.22 7.03 2.91
CA ALA A 420 -0.60 8.23 2.18
C ALA A 420 0.41 8.50 1.05
N LEU A 421 -0.08 8.63 -0.18
CA LEU A 421 0.68 8.93 -1.37
C LEU A 421 0.30 10.32 -1.88
N TYR A 422 1.28 11.21 -2.00
CA TYR A 422 1.11 12.52 -2.62
C TYR A 422 1.82 12.56 -3.97
N TYR A 423 1.06 12.69 -5.06
CA TYR A 423 1.59 12.79 -6.41
C TYR A 423 1.97 14.24 -6.71
N LEU A 424 3.23 14.58 -6.43
CA LEU A 424 3.75 15.94 -6.42
C LEU A 424 3.78 16.61 -7.79
N SER A 425 4.30 15.88 -8.80
CA SER A 425 4.41 16.36 -10.17
C SER A 425 4.42 15.22 -11.19
N SER A 426 3.79 15.42 -12.33
CA SER A 426 3.83 14.49 -13.46
C SER A 426 3.90 15.27 -14.77
N GLU A 427 4.94 15.03 -15.57
CA GLU A 427 5.18 15.73 -16.83
C GLU A 427 5.49 14.74 -17.96
N ASN A 428 4.91 14.96 -19.13
CA ASN A 428 5.14 14.16 -20.34
C ASN A 428 4.94 12.64 -20.17
N VAL A 429 4.03 12.22 -19.28
CA VAL A 429 3.68 10.81 -19.05
C VAL A 429 2.18 10.58 -19.17
N THR A 430 1.78 9.39 -19.63
CA THR A 430 0.37 8.98 -19.68
C THR A 430 -0.23 8.85 -18.28
N SER A 431 -1.56 8.85 -18.20
CA SER A 431 -2.27 8.66 -16.92
C SER A 431 -1.96 7.28 -16.34
N SER A 432 -1.84 7.21 -15.02
CA SER A 432 -1.57 5.98 -14.27
C SER A 432 -2.59 5.81 -13.15
N ARG A 433 -2.85 4.56 -12.76
CA ARG A 433 -3.80 4.18 -11.71
C ARG A 433 -3.14 3.28 -10.67
N LEU A 434 -3.62 3.37 -9.44
CA LEU A 434 -3.34 2.39 -8.40
C LEU A 434 -4.51 1.41 -8.34
N PHE A 435 -4.24 0.13 -8.56
CA PHE A 435 -5.24 -0.94 -8.45
C PHE A 435 -5.18 -1.55 -7.06
N PHE A 436 -6.32 -1.98 -6.54
CA PHE A 436 -6.47 -2.54 -5.21
C PHE A 436 -7.19 -3.90 -5.27
N ARG A 437 -6.79 -4.82 -4.40
CA ARG A 437 -7.49 -6.09 -4.14
C ARG A 437 -7.33 -6.48 -2.67
N VAL A 438 -8.23 -7.34 -2.20
CA VAL A 438 -8.31 -7.76 -0.79
C VAL A 438 -8.50 -9.27 -0.69
N GLN A 439 -7.98 -9.87 0.38
CA GLN A 439 -8.36 -11.23 0.74
C GLN A 439 -9.83 -11.29 1.17
N THR A 440 -10.48 -12.39 0.82
CA THR A 440 -11.79 -12.77 1.32
C THR A 440 -11.66 -13.92 2.31
N ASP A 441 -12.78 -14.31 2.90
CA ASP A 441 -12.81 -15.37 3.92
C ASP A 441 -12.98 -16.72 3.23
N TYR A 442 -12.23 -17.74 3.62
CA TYR A 442 -12.37 -19.08 3.02
C TYR A 442 -13.52 -19.87 3.65
N GLU A 443 -13.83 -19.66 4.93
CA GLU A 443 -14.99 -20.26 5.63
C GLU A 443 -16.18 -19.30 5.63
N LEU A 444 -16.68 -18.97 4.45
CA LEU A 444 -17.79 -18.02 4.33
C LEU A 444 -19.01 -18.43 5.19
N GLN A 445 -19.29 -19.73 5.29
CA GLN A 445 -20.34 -20.33 6.14
C GLN A 445 -20.13 -20.07 7.64
N ALA A 446 -18.90 -20.16 8.13
CA ALA A 446 -18.60 -19.95 9.55
C ALA A 446 -18.76 -18.47 9.97
N VAL A 447 -18.57 -17.56 9.01
CA VAL A 447 -18.64 -16.12 9.24
C VAL A 447 -20.05 -15.57 9.06
N ASP A 448 -20.89 -16.27 8.30
CA ASP A 448 -22.20 -15.82 7.90
C ASP A 448 -23.05 -17.00 7.40
N ASP A 449 -24.14 -17.26 8.13
CA ASP A 449 -25.10 -18.33 7.87
C ASP A 449 -25.77 -18.24 6.50
N ARG A 450 -25.74 -17.07 5.83
CA ARG A 450 -26.25 -16.93 4.45
C ARG A 450 -25.48 -17.76 3.43
N PHE A 451 -24.22 -18.09 3.72
CA PHE A 451 -23.40 -18.91 2.84
C PHE A 451 -23.61 -20.41 3.08
N ASP A 452 -24.46 -20.78 4.04
CA ASP A 452 -24.92 -22.16 4.25
C ASP A 452 -25.93 -22.54 3.15
N VAL A 453 -25.38 -22.90 1.98
CA VAL A 453 -26.13 -23.36 0.81
C VAL A 453 -25.87 -24.85 0.61
N GLY A 454 -26.84 -25.56 0.03
CA GLY A 454 -26.72 -26.99 -0.22
C GLY A 454 -25.60 -27.36 -1.19
N GLN A 455 -25.30 -28.65 -1.28
CA GLN A 455 -24.27 -29.18 -2.18
C GLN A 455 -24.53 -28.79 -3.64
N GLU A 456 -23.52 -28.24 -4.33
CA GLU A 456 -23.62 -27.70 -5.70
C GLU A 456 -24.67 -26.57 -5.87
N GLN A 457 -25.08 -25.87 -4.79
CA GLN A 457 -26.07 -24.79 -4.85
C GLN A 457 -25.48 -23.39 -4.76
N TYR A 458 -24.30 -23.18 -5.33
CA TYR A 458 -23.53 -21.93 -5.22
C TYR A 458 -23.33 -21.21 -6.56
N HIS A 459 -23.88 -21.68 -7.68
CA HIS A 459 -23.63 -21.09 -9.01
C HIS A 459 -24.22 -19.70 -9.19
N TRP A 460 -25.34 -19.40 -8.52
CA TRP A 460 -25.86 -18.03 -8.47
C TRP A 460 -24.85 -17.10 -7.80
N MET A 461 -24.23 -17.54 -6.70
CA MET A 461 -23.23 -16.78 -5.95
C MET A 461 -21.99 -16.51 -6.78
N GLU A 462 -21.54 -17.47 -7.59
CA GLU A 462 -20.41 -17.29 -8.49
C GLU A 462 -20.64 -16.15 -9.48
N SER A 463 -21.88 -16.05 -9.98
CA SER A 463 -22.32 -14.96 -10.84
C SER A 463 -22.43 -13.63 -10.08
N PHE A 464 -22.98 -13.67 -8.86
CA PHE A 464 -23.20 -12.51 -8.01
C PHE A 464 -21.90 -11.87 -7.53
N TYR A 465 -20.89 -12.67 -7.15
CA TYR A 465 -19.60 -12.19 -6.63
C TYR A 465 -18.48 -12.15 -7.67
N GLY A 466 -18.67 -12.77 -8.84
CA GLY A 466 -17.67 -12.79 -9.92
C GLY A 466 -16.43 -13.60 -9.55
N THR A 467 -16.63 -14.72 -8.86
CA THR A 467 -15.56 -15.63 -8.47
C THR A 467 -16.04 -17.07 -8.54
N ASP A 468 -15.15 -17.97 -8.89
CA ASP A 468 -15.39 -19.41 -8.80
C ASP A 468 -15.37 -19.82 -7.33
N LEU A 469 -16.38 -20.59 -6.91
CA LEU A 469 -16.57 -21.05 -5.53
C LEU A 469 -16.36 -22.56 -5.38
N CYS A 470 -16.11 -23.27 -6.49
CA CYS A 470 -15.77 -24.69 -6.42
C CYS A 470 -14.37 -24.88 -5.79
N ALA A 471 -14.16 -26.04 -5.15
CA ALA A 471 -12.90 -26.37 -4.49
C ALA A 471 -11.74 -26.35 -5.49
N GLY A 472 -10.77 -25.46 -5.27
CA GLY A 472 -9.64 -25.26 -6.18
C GLY A 472 -9.94 -24.40 -7.42
N GLY A 473 -11.16 -23.93 -7.61
CA GLY A 473 -11.58 -23.11 -8.76
C GLY A 473 -11.10 -21.65 -8.68
N GLY A 474 -11.40 -20.96 -7.57
CA GLY A 474 -11.07 -19.55 -7.37
C GLY A 474 -10.31 -19.25 -6.09
N PRO A 475 -9.27 -18.37 -6.11
CA PRO A 475 -8.62 -17.94 -4.88
C PRO A 475 -9.55 -17.05 -4.05
N CYS A 476 -9.40 -17.11 -2.71
CA CYS A 476 -10.06 -16.25 -1.71
C CYS A 476 -9.52 -14.82 -1.75
N LEU A 477 -9.67 -14.20 -2.91
CA LEU A 477 -9.13 -12.93 -3.30
C LEU A 477 -10.20 -12.20 -4.10
N GLN A 478 -10.30 -10.89 -3.96
CA GLN A 478 -11.20 -10.09 -4.76
C GLN A 478 -10.55 -8.77 -5.14
N ASN A 479 -10.56 -8.48 -6.44
CA ASN A 479 -10.26 -7.15 -6.94
C ASN A 479 -11.28 -6.14 -6.43
N TYR A 480 -10.79 -4.99 -5.99
CA TYR A 480 -11.59 -4.02 -5.24
C TYR A 480 -11.87 -2.74 -6.03
N GLY A 481 -10.99 -2.41 -6.98
CA GLY A 481 -11.12 -1.24 -7.85
C GLY A 481 -9.78 -0.59 -8.13
N SER A 482 -9.82 0.60 -8.70
CA SER A 482 -8.61 1.40 -8.93
C SER A 482 -8.92 2.89 -8.81
N VAL A 483 -7.90 3.69 -8.53
CA VAL A 483 -8.00 5.15 -8.43
C VAL A 483 -6.96 5.79 -9.34
N GLU A 484 -7.33 6.85 -10.06
CA GLU A 484 -6.37 7.61 -10.86
C GLU A 484 -5.40 8.38 -9.96
N THR A 485 -4.14 8.37 -10.33
CA THR A 485 -3.03 8.93 -9.55
C THR A 485 -2.48 10.17 -10.25
N ARG A 486 -3.32 11.18 -10.41
CA ARG A 486 -2.97 12.45 -11.09
C ARG A 486 -2.10 13.37 -10.23
N GLU A 487 -1.41 14.29 -10.88
CA GLU A 487 -0.67 15.36 -10.20
C GLU A 487 -1.56 16.16 -9.23
N GLY A 488 -1.02 16.50 -8.06
CA GLY A 488 -1.70 17.25 -7.00
C GLY A 488 -2.59 16.40 -6.09
N ARG A 489 -2.80 15.11 -6.40
CA ARG A 489 -3.65 14.23 -5.61
C ARG A 489 -2.93 13.67 -4.39
N LEU A 490 -3.58 13.81 -3.24
CA LEU A 490 -3.30 13.05 -2.01
C LEU A 490 -4.25 11.86 -1.94
N LEU A 491 -3.69 10.65 -1.85
CA LEU A 491 -4.40 9.39 -1.75
C LEU A 491 -4.03 8.72 -0.43
N ALA A 492 -5.00 8.16 0.29
CA ALA A 492 -4.72 7.35 1.47
C ALA A 492 -5.55 6.06 1.48
N PHE A 493 -4.96 5.00 2.00
CA PHE A 493 -5.59 3.69 2.11
C PHE A 493 -4.96 2.86 3.24
N PRO A 494 -5.73 1.98 3.90
CA PRO A 494 -5.22 1.04 4.90
C PRO A 494 -4.34 -0.04 4.24
N ASN A 495 -3.37 -0.54 4.99
CA ASN A 495 -2.42 -1.58 4.53
C ASN A 495 -3.03 -3.00 4.52
N VAL A 496 -4.36 -3.10 4.41
CA VAL A 496 -5.10 -4.35 4.17
C VAL A 496 -5.29 -4.64 2.69
N PHE A 497 -5.04 -3.63 1.84
CA PHE A 497 -5.06 -3.80 0.40
C PHE A 497 -3.71 -4.28 -0.11
N GLN A 498 -3.73 -5.35 -0.90
CA GLN A 498 -2.70 -5.49 -1.93
C GLN A 498 -2.97 -4.45 -3.01
N HIS A 499 -1.91 -3.79 -3.46
CA HIS A 499 -2.03 -2.77 -4.48
C HIS A 499 -0.91 -2.88 -5.52
N ARG A 500 -1.18 -2.35 -6.71
CA ARG A 500 -0.20 -2.29 -7.81
C ARG A 500 -0.35 -1.02 -8.63
N VAL A 501 0.76 -0.56 -9.19
CA VAL A 501 0.82 0.59 -10.10
C VAL A 501 0.58 0.11 -11.53
N SER A 502 -0.26 0.83 -12.28
CA SER A 502 -0.46 0.57 -13.71
C SER A 502 0.77 0.99 -14.53
N PRO A 503 1.05 0.32 -15.67
CA PRO A 503 2.08 0.81 -16.58
C PRO A 503 1.74 2.21 -17.10
N PHE A 504 2.76 2.96 -17.48
CA PHE A 504 2.64 4.27 -18.13
C PHE A 504 3.86 4.55 -19.01
N GLU A 505 3.73 5.49 -19.94
CA GLU A 505 4.75 5.78 -20.96
C GLU A 505 4.81 7.27 -21.29
N LEU A 506 5.82 7.67 -22.06
CA LEU A 506 5.95 9.05 -22.54
C LEU A 506 4.81 9.43 -23.50
N VAL A 507 4.22 10.61 -23.29
CA VAL A 507 3.21 11.17 -24.21
C VAL A 507 3.87 11.65 -25.51
N ASP A 508 4.97 12.39 -25.39
CA ASP A 508 5.89 12.73 -26.46
C ASP A 508 7.17 11.91 -26.29
N PRO A 509 7.35 10.81 -27.06
CA PRO A 509 8.52 9.92 -26.94
C PRO A 509 9.85 10.59 -27.25
N THR A 510 9.86 11.83 -27.77
CA THR A 510 11.08 12.56 -28.10
C THR A 510 11.63 13.39 -26.94
N LYS A 511 10.87 13.53 -25.85
CA LYS A 511 11.24 14.32 -24.68
C LYS A 511 11.25 13.43 -23.43
N PRO A 512 12.10 13.73 -22.44
CA PRO A 512 12.00 13.07 -21.15
C PRO A 512 10.66 13.40 -20.47
N GLY A 513 10.30 12.59 -19.48
CA GLY A 513 9.10 12.78 -18.67
C GLY A 513 9.32 12.21 -17.28
N HIS A 514 8.54 12.66 -16.31
CA HIS A 514 8.71 12.23 -14.93
C HIS A 514 7.40 12.08 -14.18
N ARG A 515 7.48 11.32 -13.08
CA ARG A 515 6.42 11.13 -12.11
C ARG A 515 7.01 11.13 -10.70
N ARG A 516 6.77 12.21 -9.96
CA ARG A 516 7.32 12.46 -8.61
C ARG A 516 6.25 12.29 -7.55
N PHE A 517 6.59 11.58 -6.48
CA PHE A 517 5.67 11.32 -5.40
C PHE A 517 6.36 11.21 -4.04
N ILE A 518 5.57 11.46 -3.00
CA ILE A 518 5.96 11.28 -1.59
C ILE A 518 5.05 10.22 -1.00
N ALA A 519 5.65 9.20 -0.39
CA ALA A 519 4.92 8.21 0.40
C ALA A 519 5.17 8.45 1.88
N LEU A 520 4.08 8.44 2.65
CA LEU A 520 4.08 8.43 4.10
C LEU A 520 3.40 7.14 4.55
N TRP A 521 4.12 6.31 5.29
CA TRP A 521 3.55 5.11 5.89
C TRP A 521 3.38 5.31 7.38
N LEU A 522 2.13 5.13 7.84
CA LEU A 522 1.77 5.18 9.24
C LEU A 522 2.00 3.80 9.86
N VAL A 523 2.95 3.74 10.80
CA VAL A 523 3.14 2.56 11.66
C VAL A 523 1.99 2.50 12.66
N ASN A 524 1.51 1.30 12.95
CA ASN A 524 0.40 1.04 13.89
C ASN A 524 0.61 1.81 15.21
N PRO A 525 -0.20 2.85 15.50
CA PRO A 525 0.02 3.70 16.67
C PRO A 525 -0.22 2.98 18.01
N HIS A 526 -0.83 1.79 18.01
CA HIS A 526 -1.03 0.97 19.21
C HIS A 526 0.22 0.17 19.62
N LYS A 527 1.20 0.01 18.74
CA LYS A 527 2.45 -0.71 19.01
C LYS A 527 3.64 0.12 18.55
N ARG A 528 4.49 0.57 19.49
CA ARG A 528 5.75 1.21 19.15
C ARG A 528 6.79 0.19 18.73
N ILE A 529 7.49 0.47 17.64
CA ILE A 529 8.63 -0.31 17.13
C ILE A 529 9.93 0.48 17.24
N ILE A 530 11.07 -0.19 17.01
CA ILE A 530 12.40 0.46 16.97
C ILE A 530 12.39 1.55 15.90
N SER A 531 12.78 2.77 16.28
CA SER A 531 12.73 3.95 15.42
C SER A 531 14.09 4.64 15.32
N THR A 532 14.15 5.71 14.54
CA THR A 532 15.29 6.64 14.55
C THR A 532 15.48 7.36 15.89
N ALA A 533 14.55 7.25 16.85
CA ALA A 533 14.76 7.71 18.22
C ALA A 533 15.61 6.73 19.05
N ASN A 534 15.69 5.47 18.63
CA ASN A 534 16.47 4.40 19.25
C ASN A 534 17.82 4.18 18.53
N VAL A 535 17.80 4.27 17.20
CA VAL A 535 18.96 4.04 16.33
C VAL A 535 19.55 5.38 15.92
N PRO A 536 20.81 5.69 16.27
CA PRO A 536 21.48 6.90 15.81
C PRO A 536 21.73 6.89 14.30
N PRO A 537 22.00 8.06 13.68
CA PRO A 537 22.41 8.11 12.29
C PRO A 537 23.57 7.16 11.99
N GLN A 538 23.38 6.32 10.98
CA GLN A 538 24.32 5.27 10.60
C GLN A 538 25.30 5.73 9.50
N GLN A 539 25.08 6.90 8.93
CA GLN A 539 25.87 7.46 7.84
C GLN A 539 27.26 7.85 8.32
N ARG A 540 28.30 7.17 7.83
CA ARG A 540 29.69 7.51 8.16
C ARG A 540 30.07 8.93 7.72
N SER A 541 29.58 9.38 6.57
CA SER A 541 29.82 10.73 6.07
C SER A 541 29.30 11.80 7.03
N TRP A 542 28.09 11.64 7.58
CA TRP A 542 27.52 12.59 8.53
C TRP A 542 28.34 12.67 9.82
N TRP A 543 28.81 11.52 10.31
CA TRP A 543 29.71 11.48 11.47
C TRP A 543 31.06 12.14 11.16
N ASN A 544 31.67 11.84 10.02
CA ASN A 544 32.94 12.44 9.59
C ASN A 544 32.82 13.97 9.49
N GLU A 545 31.78 14.48 8.83
CA GLU A 545 31.52 15.92 8.71
C GLU A 545 31.33 16.57 10.08
N SER A 546 30.61 15.92 11.00
CA SER A 546 30.38 16.43 12.35
C SER A 546 31.62 16.38 13.24
N ALA A 547 32.45 15.34 13.11
CA ALA A 547 33.61 15.13 13.97
C ALA A 547 34.85 15.88 13.48
N LEU A 548 34.98 16.09 12.17
CA LEU A 548 36.20 16.60 11.52
C LEU A 548 35.99 17.96 10.85
N GLY A 549 34.74 18.31 10.52
CA GLY A 549 34.38 19.51 9.77
C GLY A 549 33.89 19.18 8.37
N ALA A 550 32.89 19.93 7.90
CA ALA A 550 32.28 19.72 6.58
C ALA A 550 33.14 20.28 5.43
N THR A 551 33.90 21.35 5.68
CA THR A 551 34.76 22.01 4.68
C THR A 551 36.20 21.52 4.77
N ASP A 552 36.97 21.65 3.67
CA ASP A 552 38.40 21.32 3.67
C ASP A 552 39.18 22.17 4.67
N GLU A 553 38.80 23.43 4.84
CA GLU A 553 39.35 24.35 5.85
C GLU A 553 39.07 23.85 7.28
N GLY A 554 37.82 23.45 7.56
CA GLY A 554 37.42 22.90 8.86
C GLY A 554 38.12 21.56 9.16
N ARG A 555 38.24 20.68 8.16
CA ARG A 555 39.01 19.43 8.26
C ARG A 555 40.47 19.71 8.57
N THR A 556 41.09 20.63 7.83
CA THR A 556 42.48 21.03 8.05
C THR A 556 42.70 21.59 9.46
N GLU A 557 41.79 22.42 9.96
CA GLU A 557 41.85 22.95 11.32
C GLU A 557 41.71 21.83 12.37
N THR A 558 40.78 20.89 12.20
CA THR A 558 40.62 19.76 13.14
C THR A 558 41.81 18.82 13.12
N PHE A 559 42.32 18.47 11.93
CA PHE A 559 43.54 17.68 11.78
C PHE A 559 44.77 18.39 12.36
N SER A 560 44.83 19.72 12.36
CA SER A 560 45.91 20.46 13.03
C SER A 560 45.94 20.25 14.55
N LYS A 561 44.80 19.90 15.14
CA LYS A 561 44.63 19.68 16.58
C LYS A 561 44.80 18.20 16.98
N LEU A 562 44.81 17.27 16.02
CA LEU A 562 44.93 15.83 16.26
C LEU A 562 46.39 15.34 16.16
N PRO A 563 46.82 14.40 17.02
CA PRO A 563 48.09 13.67 16.84
C PRO A 563 48.10 12.89 15.52
N ALA A 564 49.25 12.81 14.85
CA ALA A 564 49.37 12.11 13.55
C ALA A 564 48.93 10.64 13.63
N ASP A 565 49.30 9.96 14.71
CA ASP A 565 48.87 8.58 14.98
C ASP A 565 47.35 8.37 15.00
N ILE A 566 46.57 9.39 15.38
CA ILE A 566 45.10 9.30 15.36
C ILE A 566 44.59 9.56 13.95
N ILE A 567 45.18 10.50 13.23
CA ILE A 567 44.81 10.84 11.85
C ILE A 567 44.94 9.59 10.96
N ASP A 568 46.05 8.85 11.10
CA ASP A 568 46.32 7.64 10.33
C ASP A 568 45.38 6.46 10.65
N LEU A 569 44.65 6.53 11.77
CA LEU A 569 43.73 5.48 12.23
C LEU A 569 42.25 5.79 11.97
N LEU A 570 41.93 7.00 11.49
CA LEU A 570 40.55 7.39 11.21
C LEU A 570 40.09 6.84 9.84
N PRO A 571 38.87 6.28 9.74
CA PRO A 571 38.35 5.67 8.51
C PRO A 571 37.82 6.74 7.54
N ILE A 572 38.72 7.57 7.01
CA ILE A 572 38.38 8.72 6.16
C ILE A 572 38.86 8.47 4.73
N GLU A 573 37.95 8.60 3.77
CA GLU A 573 38.31 8.59 2.36
C GLU A 573 38.97 9.93 1.98
N ASN A 574 40.11 9.88 1.30
CA ASN A 574 40.92 11.02 0.85
C ASN A 574 41.55 11.89 1.95
N ILE A 575 42.43 11.31 2.77
CA ILE A 575 43.43 12.11 3.48
C ILE A 575 44.58 12.39 2.51
N ASP A 576 44.80 13.66 2.17
CA ASP A 576 46.07 14.08 1.58
C ASP A 576 47.17 13.77 2.59
N ALA A 577 47.97 12.72 2.34
CA ALA A 577 49.06 12.26 3.20
C ALA A 577 50.09 13.35 3.57
N ALA A 578 49.99 14.53 2.94
CA ALA A 578 50.76 15.73 3.25
C ALA A 578 50.44 16.34 4.64
N SER A 579 49.24 16.14 5.22
CA SER A 579 48.88 16.78 6.51
C SER A 579 49.49 16.11 7.75
N ALA A 580 49.97 14.87 7.63
CA ALA A 580 50.59 14.09 8.71
C ALA A 580 52.14 14.06 8.64
N ALA A 581 52.73 14.49 7.52
CA ALA A 581 54.18 14.42 7.30
C ALA A 581 54.97 15.26 8.32
N GLY A 582 55.79 14.60 9.14
CA GLY A 582 56.74 15.24 10.07
C GLY A 582 56.27 15.42 11.52
N ARG A 583 55.15 14.82 11.93
CA ARG A 583 54.67 14.84 13.32
C ARG A 583 55.14 13.61 14.09
N GLU A 584 55.49 13.80 15.35
CA GLU A 584 56.00 12.75 16.24
C GLU A 584 54.87 11.77 16.64
N GLU A 585 55.09 10.47 16.46
CA GLU A 585 54.19 9.42 16.95
C GLU A 585 54.24 9.38 18.49
N LYS A 586 53.07 9.47 19.15
CA LYS A 586 52.92 9.57 20.61
C LYS A 586 52.10 8.44 21.24
N LEU A 587 51.35 7.66 20.47
CA LEU A 587 50.48 6.59 20.99
C LEU A 587 51.21 5.24 21.09
N PRO A 588 51.19 4.58 22.27
CA PRO A 588 51.63 3.18 22.40
C PRO A 588 50.88 2.24 21.45
N LEU A 589 51.53 1.16 21.00
CA LEU A 589 50.98 0.19 20.05
C LEU A 589 49.63 -0.39 20.49
N GLU A 590 49.47 -0.73 21.76
CA GLU A 590 48.21 -1.25 22.32
C GLU A 590 47.06 -0.25 22.17
N LEU A 591 47.32 1.05 22.40
CA LEU A 591 46.29 2.09 22.20
C LEU A 591 46.04 2.36 20.72
N LYS A 592 47.05 2.25 19.86
CA LYS A 592 46.87 2.31 18.39
C LYS A 592 45.98 1.16 17.92
N GLU A 593 46.17 -0.05 18.43
CA GLU A 593 45.34 -1.22 18.12
C GLU A 593 43.92 -1.07 18.66
N MET A 594 43.73 -0.61 19.90
CA MET A 594 42.40 -0.34 20.46
C MET A 594 41.65 0.74 19.67
N VAL A 595 42.33 1.82 19.28
CA VAL A 595 41.73 2.88 18.46
C VAL A 595 41.43 2.36 17.06
N ARG A 596 42.31 1.55 16.46
CA ARG A 596 42.06 0.91 15.16
C ARG A 596 40.84 0.00 15.20
N ASP A 597 40.71 -0.82 16.24
CA ASP A 597 39.56 -1.70 16.42
C ASP A 597 38.28 -0.89 16.65
N TYR A 598 38.34 0.16 17.48
CA TYR A 598 37.20 1.04 17.73
C TYR A 598 36.77 1.84 16.49
N CYS A 599 37.73 2.32 15.70
CA CYS A 599 37.50 3.12 14.49
C CYS A 599 37.29 2.28 13.23
N SER A 600 37.46 0.96 13.29
CA SER A 600 37.12 0.07 12.20
C SER A 600 35.60 0.08 11.91
N ASP A 601 35.22 -0.33 10.71
CA ASP A 601 33.82 -0.38 10.24
C ASP A 601 32.90 -1.15 11.21
N THR A 602 33.43 -2.17 11.89
CA THR A 602 32.72 -2.96 12.90
C THR A 602 32.66 -2.28 14.28
N GLY A 603 33.60 -1.37 14.58
CA GLY A 603 33.74 -0.72 15.88
C GLY A 603 32.78 0.45 16.09
N LEU A 604 32.46 1.27 15.08
CA LEU A 604 31.50 2.38 15.23
C LEU A 604 30.07 2.03 14.79
N GLY A 605 29.87 0.93 14.07
CA GLY A 605 28.55 0.57 13.52
C GLY A 605 28.03 1.60 12.50
N LEU A 606 28.94 2.35 11.87
CA LEU A 606 28.65 3.36 10.85
C LEU A 606 28.91 2.80 9.45
N MET A 607 27.95 2.96 8.56
CA MET A 607 27.99 2.44 7.20
C MET A 607 28.60 3.46 6.25
N SER A 608 29.52 2.98 5.40
CA SER A 608 29.89 3.71 4.18
C SER A 608 28.70 3.73 3.21
N ARG A 609 28.70 4.65 2.24
CA ARG A 609 27.67 4.68 1.19
C ARG A 609 27.60 3.36 0.42
N LYS A 610 28.74 2.79 0.06
CA LYS A 610 28.84 1.52 -0.66
C LYS A 610 28.28 0.34 0.15
N GLU A 611 28.53 0.33 1.45
CA GLU A 611 27.98 -0.68 2.35
C GLU A 611 26.46 -0.54 2.50
N ALA A 612 25.97 0.68 2.65
CA ALA A 612 24.54 0.98 2.68
C ALA A 612 23.83 0.54 1.39
N GLU A 613 24.42 0.81 0.22
CA GLU A 613 23.91 0.35 -1.08
C GLU A 613 23.88 -1.18 -1.18
N LYS A 614 24.89 -1.87 -0.62
CA LYS A 614 24.92 -3.33 -0.55
C LYS A 614 23.79 -3.88 0.33
N HIS A 615 23.61 -3.33 1.54
CA HIS A 615 22.50 -3.73 2.41
C HIS A 615 21.14 -3.46 1.77
N CYS A 616 20.98 -2.30 1.12
CA CYS A 616 19.75 -1.97 0.41
C CYS A 616 19.48 -2.96 -0.73
N ALA A 617 20.48 -3.35 -1.52
CA ALA A 617 20.33 -4.35 -2.57
C ALA A 617 19.92 -5.73 -2.00
N THR A 618 20.52 -6.16 -0.89
CA THR A 618 20.11 -7.41 -0.20
C THR A 618 18.70 -7.31 0.37
N LEU A 619 18.33 -6.19 0.98
CA LEU A 619 16.98 -5.95 1.49
C LEU A 619 15.94 -5.96 0.34
N MET A 620 16.27 -5.42 -0.84
CA MET A 620 15.36 -5.48 -1.99
C MET A 620 15.19 -6.92 -2.51
N GLN A 621 16.23 -7.74 -2.48
CA GLN A 621 16.11 -9.16 -2.81
C GLN A 621 15.21 -9.91 -1.82
N GLU A 622 15.39 -9.65 -0.52
CA GLU A 622 14.56 -10.23 0.54
C GLU A 622 13.08 -9.83 0.38
N ARG A 623 12.82 -8.57 0.06
CA ARG A 623 11.46 -8.07 -0.20
C ARG A 623 10.83 -8.67 -1.44
N SER A 624 11.57 -8.77 -2.53
CA SER A 624 11.10 -9.45 -3.74
C SER A 624 10.77 -10.93 -3.48
N ALA A 625 11.51 -11.60 -2.60
CA ALA A 625 11.18 -12.96 -2.18
C ALA A 625 9.92 -13.00 -1.30
N HIS A 626 9.80 -12.07 -0.36
CA HIS A 626 8.62 -11.92 0.50
C HIS A 626 7.35 -11.62 -0.30
N ASP A 627 7.41 -10.78 -1.33
CA ASP A 627 6.28 -10.48 -2.22
C ASP A 627 5.81 -11.75 -2.94
N LYS A 628 6.74 -12.60 -3.40
CA LYS A 628 6.40 -13.89 -4.02
C LYS A 628 5.75 -14.86 -3.03
N THR A 629 6.32 -15.00 -1.84
CA THR A 629 5.73 -15.83 -0.78
C THR A 629 4.33 -15.35 -0.39
N THR A 630 4.16 -14.04 -0.26
CA THR A 630 2.87 -13.41 0.06
C THR A 630 1.87 -13.64 -1.05
N GLU A 631 2.29 -13.50 -2.32
CA GLU A 631 1.43 -13.78 -3.46
C GLU A 631 0.95 -15.23 -3.49
N ASP A 632 1.87 -16.17 -3.31
CA ASP A 632 1.56 -17.59 -3.27
C ASP A 632 0.56 -17.88 -2.14
N ASP A 633 0.75 -17.31 -0.95
CA ASP A 633 -0.18 -17.48 0.17
C ASP A 633 -1.57 -16.88 -0.09
N TRP A 634 -1.63 -15.71 -0.72
CA TRP A 634 -2.89 -15.07 -1.10
C TRP A 634 -3.64 -15.83 -2.20
N GLN A 635 -2.94 -16.59 -3.03
CA GLN A 635 -3.54 -17.43 -4.08
C GLN A 635 -3.84 -18.87 -3.61
N LYS A 636 -3.16 -19.38 -2.57
CA LYS A 636 -3.31 -20.77 -2.08
C LYS A 636 -4.69 -21.09 -1.52
N GLN A 637 -5.31 -20.16 -0.80
CA GLN A 637 -6.63 -20.40 -0.22
C GLN A 637 -7.69 -20.29 -1.31
N SER A 638 -8.52 -21.32 -1.43
CA SER A 638 -9.69 -21.34 -2.30
C SER A 638 -10.95 -21.52 -1.48
N TYR A 639 -12.08 -21.06 -2.03
CA TYR A 639 -13.36 -21.32 -1.41
C TYR A 639 -13.65 -22.83 -1.42
N SER A 640 -14.28 -23.33 -0.36
CA SER A 640 -14.68 -24.73 -0.25
C SER A 640 -16.14 -24.80 0.20
N PHE A 641 -17.04 -24.97 -0.76
CA PHE A 641 -18.46 -25.25 -0.53
C PHE A 641 -18.79 -26.74 -0.67
N CYS A 642 -17.79 -27.61 -0.85
CA CYS A 642 -17.96 -29.06 -0.81
C CYS A 642 -17.94 -29.54 0.64
N GLU A 643 -19.06 -30.04 1.14
CA GLU A 643 -19.07 -30.86 2.37
C GLU A 643 -18.31 -32.18 2.11
N HIS A 644 -17.43 -32.55 3.03
CA HIS A 644 -16.68 -33.81 2.99
C HIS A 644 -17.52 -35.01 3.44
#